data_AF-A0A954JYF6-F1
#
_entry.id   AF-A0A954JYF6-F1
#
_cell.length_a   1.000
_cell.length_b   1.000
_cell.length_c   1.000
_cell.angle_alpha   90.00
_cell.angle_beta   90.00
_cell.angle_gamma   90.00
#
_symmetry.space_group_name_H-M   'P 1'
#
loop_
_entity.id
_entity.type
_entity.pdbx_description
1 polymer ?
#
loop_
_entity_poly.entity_id
_entity_poly.type
_entity_poly.pdbx_seq_one_letter_code
_entity_poly.pdbx_strand_id
1 'polypeptide(L)'
;MNTTFYRLVWKEYRAQRSLWLSLLIAAVILPVVIMTATSGDVPFEDLMTIGLTITVAFGVAAAAVAFAGEEDDGTAMWLRMFPLKTYTLLAGKLTIIAIGVVTLLAISTTFNAMLVQLFGNGLSRIDRGRNNEAIIDWLRATVGMSTFILLTLACALRSHKVFAALGWSAGCMVLFAILLMNTEEGPLSPFPLVVTALSALAVYPAVRQWHRGLRSGEPAAVAFVPGLSKPYSVIHNFLRGRDDVWSKRLIRAASASPPLSRTMRVLLWRELRFVVPFVRGCIAVAVLLLLAHVLLPDEQIPFLGLFYSFVIIECGLRTFRHDQQQLNGLFWSQRGVAPALVWAVRSVVWYLALWITVAAFIALERFVIYQFLSHAKDKQLQVYATEIVRNMALNFARPEMGGRSLWGPVAALVSGSFVISQLMSMWIRKPILAASCGFVGTLFYWVWIGYLTAFDFPLAMTAWPLIFLFLLAGFLTRRQWMDRRMSPKIILQRSVMVVFPCFCMWPAQMLWRGYEIPDVGFSLTLHQKDFGNTQLSNMSDAEITAYFSDYGYSEKNAKGKWAEAWGGFFHNSPASFTMSDMPNLQDSRLPTDYRPTAALNALDQILTADLRTHRLPPKYRVPWTMTPVAATNHILLGEGQRLFEANQLDEALTRVTQAVTLSRYLSQEATSWLQWRQAIVCELFAMEVLHRMIADDRLTEEQLARVGSEFHKASSFWTTGMNVTRNRAVVYQQLLHHRGYLWDKYNALIKENRNGYGGGTNGWPEAIINSNWAERRRMMNAIQLIASLNQSTGAGQQHEVPIEKVNRWLETSAANSQLDFIADPALIGGYESPQERLFRGVFNAERATGVMIVLQRYRRKHGHFPGSLLDLSEFGFNATDIRLREHSGSVLLGYAPHGVGFSMPVRNNFGHSQALAPDQPILYSQGSLSPLQLGEWAQKQKWKSSPVEPNRIWFINGSTILGLGEDVGFWGRNPPASDP
;
A
#
# COMPACT_ATOMS: atom_id res chain seq x y z
N MET A 1 -39.05 -39.75 11.15
CA MET A 1 -38.07 -39.36 10.11
C MET A 1 -37.54 -40.62 9.43
N ASN A 2 -38.25 -41.17 8.43
CA ASN A 2 -38.12 -42.60 8.10
C ASN A 2 -37.57 -42.95 6.71
N THR A 3 -37.29 -41.99 5.82
CA THR A 3 -36.71 -42.32 4.51
C THR A 3 -35.18 -42.41 4.58
N THR A 4 -34.60 -43.37 3.87
CA THR A 4 -33.12 -43.53 3.83
C THR A 4 -32.43 -42.32 3.21
N PHE A 5 -33.11 -41.62 2.30
CA PHE A 5 -32.65 -40.34 1.76
C PHE A 5 -32.44 -39.30 2.85
N TYR A 6 -33.40 -39.12 3.77
CA TYR A 6 -33.28 -38.16 4.86
C TYR A 6 -32.11 -38.50 5.81
N ARG A 7 -31.91 -39.79 6.10
CA ARG A 7 -30.77 -40.25 6.92
C ARG A 7 -29.43 -39.93 6.26
N LEU A 8 -29.34 -40.08 4.94
CA LEU A 8 -28.15 -39.73 4.17
C LEU A 8 -27.92 -38.22 4.18
N VAL A 9 -28.95 -37.43 3.87
CA VAL A 9 -28.91 -35.95 3.93
C VAL A 9 -28.44 -35.48 5.31
N TRP A 10 -28.98 -36.05 6.39
CA TRP A 10 -28.57 -35.73 7.76
C TRP A 10 -27.11 -36.11 8.06
N LYS A 11 -26.64 -37.26 7.53
CA LYS A 11 -25.23 -37.66 7.63
C LYS A 11 -24.32 -36.64 6.93
N GLU A 12 -24.62 -36.30 5.69
CA GLU A 12 -23.82 -35.36 4.90
C GLU A 12 -23.83 -33.96 5.52
N TYR A 13 -24.99 -33.50 6.01
CA TYR A 13 -25.08 -32.27 6.79
C TYR A 13 -24.10 -32.28 7.98
N ARG A 14 -24.07 -33.36 8.78
CA ARG A 14 -23.13 -33.45 9.92
C ARG A 14 -21.66 -33.50 9.49
N ALA A 15 -21.37 -34.08 8.32
CA ALA A 15 -20.02 -34.12 7.77
C ALA A 15 -19.55 -32.72 7.33
N GLN A 16 -20.43 -31.97 6.65
CA GLN A 16 -20.12 -30.66 6.06
C GLN A 16 -20.36 -29.47 7.01
N ARG A 17 -21.12 -29.65 8.10
CA ARG A 17 -21.49 -28.59 9.05
C ARG A 17 -20.29 -27.78 9.51
N SER A 18 -19.18 -28.42 9.88
CA SER A 18 -17.99 -27.69 10.37
C SER A 18 -17.32 -26.86 9.28
N LEU A 19 -17.30 -27.36 8.04
CA LEU A 19 -16.75 -26.63 6.90
C LEU A 19 -17.63 -25.40 6.58
N TRP A 20 -18.94 -25.61 6.51
CA TRP A 20 -19.92 -24.54 6.26
C TRP A 20 -19.83 -23.43 7.32
N LEU A 21 -19.80 -23.80 8.60
CA LEU A 21 -19.73 -22.83 9.70
C LEU A 21 -18.40 -22.06 9.71
N SER A 22 -17.29 -22.70 9.33
CA SER A 22 -15.98 -22.03 9.22
C SER A 22 -15.97 -20.99 8.10
N LEU A 23 -16.52 -21.32 6.93
CA LEU A 23 -16.60 -20.40 5.80
C LEU A 23 -17.65 -19.31 6.01
N LEU A 24 -18.73 -19.59 6.73
CA LEU A 24 -19.65 -18.56 7.19
C LEU A 24 -18.95 -17.53 8.08
N ILE A 25 -18.17 -17.98 9.06
CA ILE A 25 -17.41 -17.08 9.92
C ILE A 25 -16.42 -16.26 9.09
N ALA A 26 -15.75 -16.87 8.10
CA ALA A 26 -14.86 -16.14 7.20
C ALA A 26 -15.61 -15.10 6.35
N ALA A 27 -16.81 -15.43 5.83
CA ALA A 27 -17.66 -14.53 5.06
C ALA A 27 -18.15 -13.32 5.87
N VAL A 28 -18.19 -13.43 7.19
CA VAL A 28 -18.54 -12.34 8.10
C VAL A 28 -17.30 -11.54 8.52
N ILE A 29 -16.25 -12.22 8.97
CA ILE A 29 -15.07 -11.55 9.54
C ILE A 29 -14.25 -10.84 8.46
N LEU A 30 -14.05 -11.46 7.30
CA LEU A 30 -13.12 -10.95 6.29
C LEU A 30 -13.57 -9.61 5.69
N PRO A 31 -14.86 -9.40 5.33
CA PRO A 31 -15.38 -8.08 4.97
C PRO A 31 -15.20 -7.02 6.06
N VAL A 32 -15.45 -7.38 7.33
CA VAL A 32 -15.25 -6.44 8.47
C VAL A 32 -13.78 -6.05 8.62
N VAL A 33 -12.86 -7.02 8.53
CA VAL A 33 -11.42 -6.77 8.59
C VAL A 33 -10.98 -5.87 7.43
N ILE A 34 -11.49 -6.10 6.23
CA ILE A 34 -11.13 -5.28 5.05
C ILE A 34 -11.69 -3.87 5.20
N MET A 35 -12.97 -3.69 5.57
CA MET A 35 -13.52 -2.35 5.79
C MET A 35 -12.79 -1.58 6.89
N THR A 36 -12.42 -2.25 7.98
CA THR A 36 -11.66 -1.61 9.07
C THR A 36 -10.22 -1.28 8.67
N ALA A 37 -9.61 -2.07 7.78
CA ALA A 37 -8.26 -1.83 7.28
C ALA A 37 -8.18 -0.70 6.23
N THR A 38 -9.24 -0.50 5.43
CA THR A 38 -9.28 0.49 4.34
C THR A 38 -9.95 1.81 4.71
N SER A 39 -10.19 2.05 6.01
CA SER A 39 -10.88 3.27 6.50
C SER A 39 -12.32 3.45 5.97
N GLY A 40 -12.98 2.37 5.54
CA GLY A 40 -14.37 2.38 5.10
C GLY A 40 -14.62 2.64 3.61
N ASP A 41 -13.59 2.98 2.83
CA ASP A 41 -13.72 3.30 1.39
C ASP A 41 -13.62 2.06 0.49
N VAL A 42 -14.30 0.95 0.85
CA VAL A 42 -14.34 -0.27 0.01
C VAL A 42 -15.57 -0.23 -0.88
N PRO A 43 -15.42 -0.32 -2.21
CA PRO A 43 -16.54 -0.54 -3.13
C PRO A 43 -17.39 -1.76 -2.71
N PHE A 44 -18.71 -1.65 -2.84
CA PHE A 44 -19.62 -2.77 -2.56
C PHE A 44 -19.29 -4.00 -3.42
N GLU A 45 -18.83 -3.77 -4.65
CA GLU A 45 -18.43 -4.81 -5.62
C GLU A 45 -17.30 -5.69 -5.08
N ASP A 46 -16.31 -5.12 -4.39
CA ASP A 46 -15.20 -5.87 -3.81
C ASP A 46 -15.65 -6.75 -2.65
N LEU A 47 -16.46 -6.20 -1.75
CA LEU A 47 -17.06 -6.95 -0.63
C LEU A 47 -17.92 -8.11 -1.15
N MET A 48 -18.67 -7.84 -2.21
CA MET A 48 -19.48 -8.84 -2.86
C MET A 48 -18.67 -9.96 -3.51
N THR A 49 -17.58 -9.60 -4.20
CA THR A 49 -16.64 -10.55 -4.81
C THR A 49 -16.03 -11.48 -3.76
N ILE A 50 -15.69 -10.95 -2.58
CA ILE A 50 -15.22 -11.76 -1.45
C ILE A 50 -16.27 -12.79 -1.02
N GLY A 51 -17.51 -12.33 -0.79
CA GLY A 51 -18.60 -13.20 -0.33
C GLY A 51 -18.92 -14.32 -1.30
N LEU A 52 -18.91 -13.99 -2.59
CA LEU A 52 -19.10 -14.90 -3.69
C LEU A 52 -17.96 -15.94 -3.78
N THR A 53 -16.71 -15.49 -3.65
CA THR A 53 -15.52 -16.35 -3.64
C THR A 53 -15.57 -17.37 -2.50
N ILE A 54 -15.96 -16.94 -1.30
CA ILE A 54 -16.07 -17.82 -0.12
C ILE A 54 -17.18 -18.86 -0.32
N THR A 55 -18.30 -18.46 -0.89
CA THR A 55 -19.41 -19.37 -1.23
C THR A 55 -18.95 -20.46 -2.19
N VAL A 56 -18.12 -20.11 -3.16
CA VAL A 56 -17.67 -21.05 -4.18
C VAL A 56 -16.57 -21.95 -3.65
N ALA A 57 -15.69 -21.42 -2.82
CA ALA A 57 -14.77 -22.23 -2.03
C ALA A 57 -15.51 -23.28 -1.19
N PHE A 58 -16.68 -22.94 -0.61
CA PHE A 58 -17.54 -23.90 0.06
C PHE A 58 -18.04 -24.98 -0.90
N GLY A 59 -18.62 -24.62 -2.05
CA GLY A 59 -19.15 -25.58 -3.01
C GLY A 59 -18.09 -26.59 -3.48
N VAL A 60 -16.89 -26.08 -3.80
CA VAL A 60 -15.70 -26.85 -4.21
C VAL A 60 -15.26 -27.80 -3.10
N ALA A 61 -15.07 -27.28 -1.88
CA ALA A 61 -14.64 -28.08 -0.75
C ALA A 61 -15.70 -29.11 -0.33
N ALA A 62 -16.99 -28.74 -0.34
CA ALA A 62 -18.08 -29.63 0.00
C ALA A 62 -18.20 -30.78 -1.02
N ALA A 63 -18.04 -30.50 -2.32
CA ALA A 63 -17.97 -31.52 -3.36
C ALA A 63 -16.76 -32.45 -3.15
N ALA A 64 -15.57 -31.91 -2.88
CA ALA A 64 -14.38 -32.73 -2.62
C ALA A 64 -14.55 -33.63 -1.39
N VAL A 65 -15.09 -33.09 -0.29
CA VAL A 65 -15.31 -33.82 0.96
C VAL A 65 -16.40 -34.88 0.82
N ALA A 66 -17.46 -34.61 0.07
CA ALA A 66 -18.56 -35.55 -0.11
C ALA A 66 -18.15 -36.87 -0.77
N PHE A 67 -17.10 -36.88 -1.61
CA PHE A 67 -16.67 -38.09 -2.32
C PHE A 67 -15.28 -38.55 -1.89
N ALA A 68 -14.26 -37.70 -2.08
CA ALA A 68 -12.89 -38.06 -1.74
C ALA A 68 -12.68 -38.15 -0.22
N GLY A 69 -13.46 -37.40 0.57
CA GLY A 69 -13.38 -37.44 2.03
C GLY A 69 -13.81 -38.79 2.59
N GLU A 70 -14.78 -39.45 1.98
CA GLU A 70 -15.23 -40.77 2.42
C GLU A 70 -14.22 -41.86 2.13
N GLU A 71 -13.47 -41.73 1.03
CA GLU A 71 -12.37 -42.65 0.73
C GLU A 71 -11.17 -42.38 1.64
N ASP A 72 -10.82 -41.12 1.90
CA ASP A 72 -9.79 -40.75 2.87
C ASP A 72 -10.12 -41.25 4.29
N ASP A 73 -11.40 -41.22 4.68
CA ASP A 73 -11.88 -41.72 5.97
C ASP A 73 -12.09 -43.25 5.98
N GLY A 74 -11.93 -43.93 4.83
CA GLY A 74 -12.17 -45.37 4.68
C GLY A 74 -13.63 -45.79 4.82
N THR A 75 -14.57 -44.85 4.81
CA THR A 75 -16.02 -45.10 4.96
C THR A 75 -16.74 -45.32 3.65
N ALA A 76 -16.12 -44.99 2.52
CA ALA A 76 -16.72 -45.16 1.19
C ALA A 76 -17.14 -46.61 0.92
N MET A 77 -16.31 -47.59 1.29
CA MET A 77 -16.63 -49.01 1.11
C MET A 77 -17.82 -49.44 1.98
N TRP A 78 -17.91 -48.94 3.20
CA TRP A 78 -19.03 -49.21 4.11
C TRP A 78 -20.34 -48.61 3.59
N LEU A 79 -20.30 -47.38 3.06
CA LEU A 79 -21.49 -46.74 2.45
C LEU A 79 -21.98 -47.46 1.21
N ARG A 80 -21.06 -48.06 0.44
CA ARG A 80 -21.36 -48.87 -0.74
C ARG A 80 -21.97 -50.24 -0.39
N MET A 81 -21.90 -50.70 0.87
CA MET A 81 -22.56 -51.95 1.32
C MET A 81 -24.05 -51.78 1.62
N PHE A 82 -24.56 -50.55 1.76
CA PHE A 82 -25.98 -50.35 2.00
C PHE A 82 -26.80 -50.65 0.74
N PRO A 83 -28.02 -51.21 0.88
CA PRO A 83 -28.93 -51.46 -0.24
C PRO A 83 -29.58 -50.17 -0.74
N LEU A 84 -28.76 -49.21 -1.17
CA LEU A 84 -29.18 -47.92 -1.69
C LEU A 84 -28.86 -47.83 -3.17
N LYS A 85 -29.82 -47.33 -3.94
CA LYS A 85 -29.60 -47.03 -5.35
C LYS A 85 -28.60 -45.86 -5.45
N THR A 86 -27.67 -45.96 -6.39
CA THR A 86 -26.58 -44.98 -6.55
C THR A 86 -27.07 -43.55 -6.72
N TYR A 87 -28.18 -43.35 -7.45
CA TYR A 87 -28.78 -42.03 -7.62
C TYR A 87 -29.30 -41.44 -6.31
N THR A 88 -29.79 -42.26 -5.38
CA THR A 88 -30.24 -41.79 -4.05
C THR A 88 -29.05 -41.33 -3.23
N LEU A 89 -27.90 -42.03 -3.37
CA LEU A 89 -26.65 -41.65 -2.71
C LEU A 89 -26.07 -40.33 -3.26
N LEU A 90 -26.06 -40.20 -4.59
CA LEU A 90 -25.63 -38.98 -5.27
C LEU A 90 -26.55 -37.79 -4.96
N ALA A 91 -27.86 -37.98 -5.06
CA ALA A 91 -28.85 -36.93 -4.80
C ALA A 91 -28.74 -36.42 -3.37
N GLY A 92 -28.63 -37.29 -2.36
CA GLY A 92 -28.53 -36.85 -0.95
C GLY A 92 -27.29 -35.99 -0.68
N LYS A 93 -26.16 -36.31 -1.33
CA LYS A 93 -24.92 -35.51 -1.26
C LYS A 93 -25.07 -34.16 -1.96
N LEU A 94 -25.55 -34.16 -3.20
CA LEU A 94 -25.71 -32.94 -3.99
C LEU A 94 -26.75 -32.00 -3.38
N THR A 95 -27.83 -32.51 -2.79
CA THR A 95 -28.85 -31.68 -2.13
C THR A 95 -28.25 -30.87 -0.98
N ILE A 96 -27.42 -31.47 -0.12
CA ILE A 96 -26.78 -30.73 0.98
C ILE A 96 -25.78 -29.70 0.48
N ILE A 97 -24.99 -30.03 -0.55
CA ILE A 97 -24.05 -29.08 -1.16
C ILE A 97 -24.81 -27.89 -1.73
N ALA A 98 -25.88 -28.13 -2.50
CA ALA A 98 -26.69 -27.07 -3.10
C ALA A 98 -27.35 -26.17 -2.05
N ILE A 99 -27.97 -26.76 -1.01
CA ILE A 99 -28.55 -26.00 0.10
C ILE A 99 -27.47 -25.18 0.82
N GLY A 100 -26.30 -25.76 1.08
CA GLY A 100 -25.20 -25.07 1.75
C GLY A 100 -24.65 -23.90 0.95
N VAL A 101 -24.50 -24.04 -0.37
CA VAL A 101 -24.05 -22.98 -1.29
C VAL A 101 -25.08 -21.84 -1.34
N VAL A 102 -26.36 -22.15 -1.56
CA VAL A 102 -27.42 -21.13 -1.65
C VAL A 102 -27.56 -20.37 -0.34
N THR A 103 -27.54 -21.06 0.80
CA THR A 103 -27.66 -20.42 2.12
C THR A 103 -26.44 -19.56 2.45
N LEU A 104 -25.22 -20.01 2.15
CA LEU A 104 -24.01 -19.24 2.39
C LEU A 104 -23.96 -17.99 1.50
N LEU A 105 -24.37 -18.12 0.23
CA LEU A 105 -24.47 -16.99 -0.69
C LEU A 105 -25.44 -15.93 -0.17
N ALA A 106 -26.65 -16.36 0.21
CA ALA A 106 -27.68 -15.47 0.73
C ALA A 106 -27.25 -14.75 2.01
N ILE A 107 -26.57 -15.45 2.93
CA ILE A 107 -26.06 -14.80 4.15
C ILE A 107 -24.92 -13.83 3.82
N SER A 108 -24.00 -14.20 2.93
CA SER A 108 -22.89 -13.32 2.58
C SER A 108 -23.34 -12.07 1.84
N THR A 109 -24.29 -12.18 0.90
CA THR A 109 -24.84 -11.04 0.17
C THR A 109 -25.60 -10.10 1.10
N THR A 110 -26.46 -10.63 1.97
CA THR A 110 -27.21 -9.83 2.94
C THR A 110 -26.30 -9.16 3.97
N PHE A 111 -25.28 -9.85 4.46
CA PHE A 111 -24.31 -9.29 5.40
C PHE A 111 -23.46 -8.18 4.77
N ASN A 112 -22.95 -8.37 3.56
CA ASN A 112 -22.18 -7.35 2.85
C ASN A 112 -23.04 -6.12 2.53
N ALA A 113 -24.31 -6.32 2.14
CA ALA A 113 -25.25 -5.22 1.94
C ALA A 113 -25.51 -4.45 3.24
N MET A 114 -25.65 -5.16 4.37
CA MET A 114 -25.79 -4.55 5.69
C MET A 114 -24.53 -3.76 6.10
N LEU A 115 -23.32 -4.28 5.84
CA LEU A 115 -22.08 -3.56 6.13
C LEU A 115 -21.97 -2.25 5.35
N VAL A 116 -22.30 -2.26 4.06
CA VAL A 116 -22.32 -1.04 3.25
C VAL A 116 -23.38 -0.05 3.73
N GLN A 117 -24.54 -0.51 4.19
CA GLN A 117 -25.54 0.38 4.78
C GLN A 117 -25.10 0.98 6.12
N LEU A 118 -24.34 0.24 6.94
CA LEU A 118 -23.90 0.70 8.26
C LEU A 118 -22.68 1.61 8.22
N PHE A 119 -21.73 1.32 7.33
CA PHE A 119 -20.42 1.99 7.29
C PHE A 119 -20.18 2.83 6.04
N GLY A 120 -20.97 2.62 4.98
CA GLY A 120 -20.82 3.36 3.74
C GLY A 120 -21.52 4.71 3.81
N ASN A 121 -20.73 5.80 3.81
CA ASN A 121 -21.24 7.18 3.64
C ASN A 121 -21.87 7.46 2.26
N GLY A 122 -22.07 6.43 1.41
CA GLY A 122 -22.26 6.61 -0.02
C GLY A 122 -23.13 5.57 -0.71
N LEU A 123 -24.35 5.30 -0.23
CA LEU A 123 -25.41 4.75 -1.11
C LEU A 123 -25.70 5.70 -2.30
N SER A 124 -25.34 6.98 -2.19
CA SER A 124 -25.52 8.01 -3.22
C SER A 124 -24.52 7.93 -4.39
N ARG A 125 -23.49 7.07 -4.31
CA ARG A 125 -22.45 6.92 -5.35
C ARG A 125 -22.61 5.68 -6.24
N ILE A 126 -23.73 4.96 -6.14
CA ILE A 126 -24.06 3.90 -7.11
C ILE A 126 -24.44 4.60 -8.42
N ASP A 127 -23.44 4.90 -9.23
CA ASP A 127 -23.61 5.45 -10.58
C ASP A 127 -24.43 4.45 -11.40
N ARG A 128 -25.66 4.84 -11.74
CA ARG A 128 -26.60 3.98 -12.48
C ARG A 128 -26.07 3.49 -13.83
N GLY A 129 -25.02 4.13 -14.38
CA GLY A 129 -24.36 3.73 -15.62
C GLY A 129 -23.48 2.47 -15.49
N ARG A 130 -22.87 2.21 -14.32
CA ARG A 130 -21.94 1.08 -14.12
C ARG A 130 -22.61 -0.26 -13.80
N ASN A 131 -23.91 -0.23 -13.52
CA ASN A 131 -24.67 -1.40 -13.08
C ASN A 131 -24.73 -2.54 -14.12
N ASN A 132 -24.70 -2.22 -15.43
CA ASN A 132 -24.78 -3.25 -16.47
C ASN A 132 -23.47 -4.06 -16.59
N GLU A 133 -22.31 -3.41 -16.45
CA GLU A 133 -21.01 -4.07 -16.46
C GLU A 133 -20.85 -4.95 -15.22
N ALA A 134 -21.21 -4.42 -14.05
CA ALA A 134 -21.19 -5.18 -12.80
C ALA A 134 -22.06 -6.44 -12.86
N ILE A 135 -23.24 -6.40 -13.48
CA ILE A 135 -24.12 -7.58 -13.67
C ILE A 135 -23.46 -8.61 -14.60
N ILE A 136 -22.85 -8.15 -15.70
CA ILE A 136 -22.17 -9.03 -16.66
C ILE A 136 -20.97 -9.71 -16.00
N ASP A 137 -20.18 -8.98 -15.23
CA ASP A 137 -19.03 -9.55 -14.51
C ASP A 137 -19.46 -10.51 -13.40
N TRP A 138 -20.59 -10.21 -12.74
CA TRP A 138 -21.23 -11.15 -11.82
C TRP A 138 -21.67 -12.45 -12.50
N LEU A 139 -22.27 -12.36 -13.69
CA LEU A 139 -22.67 -13.53 -14.47
C LEU A 139 -21.44 -14.33 -14.92
N ARG A 140 -20.39 -13.67 -15.42
CA ARG A 140 -19.11 -14.30 -15.79
C ARG A 140 -18.49 -15.03 -14.61
N ALA A 141 -18.42 -14.36 -13.46
CA ALA A 141 -17.93 -14.96 -12.22
C ALA A 141 -18.78 -16.19 -11.86
N THR A 142 -20.11 -16.05 -11.82
CA THR A 142 -21.05 -17.14 -11.47
C THR A 142 -20.90 -18.37 -12.39
N VAL A 143 -20.75 -18.14 -13.70
CA VAL A 143 -20.49 -19.21 -14.68
C VAL A 143 -19.15 -19.87 -14.39
N GLY A 144 -18.07 -19.09 -14.28
CA GLY A 144 -16.74 -19.61 -13.99
C GLY A 144 -16.66 -20.39 -12.69
N MET A 145 -17.37 -19.95 -11.67
CA MET A 145 -17.44 -20.61 -10.38
C MET A 145 -18.28 -21.90 -10.42
N SER A 146 -19.35 -21.92 -11.23
CA SER A 146 -20.11 -23.15 -11.49
C SER A 146 -19.25 -24.19 -12.21
N THR A 147 -18.45 -23.75 -13.20
CA THR A 147 -17.42 -24.57 -13.85
C THR A 147 -16.48 -25.17 -12.80
N PHE A 148 -16.04 -24.37 -11.83
CA PHE A 148 -15.12 -24.80 -10.78
C PHE A 148 -15.65 -25.94 -9.93
N ILE A 149 -16.89 -25.79 -9.47
CA ILE A 149 -17.54 -26.75 -8.58
C ILE A 149 -17.72 -28.07 -9.35
N LEU A 150 -18.15 -28.00 -10.60
CA LEU A 150 -18.32 -29.18 -11.47
C LEU A 150 -17.00 -29.88 -11.77
N LEU A 151 -15.94 -29.12 -12.05
CA LEU A 151 -14.64 -29.70 -12.30
C LEU A 151 -14.03 -30.31 -11.05
N THR A 152 -14.18 -29.65 -9.89
CA THR A 152 -13.79 -30.21 -8.60
C THR A 152 -14.54 -31.49 -8.32
N LEU A 153 -15.84 -31.53 -8.61
CA LEU A 153 -16.66 -32.73 -8.48
C LEU A 153 -16.11 -33.86 -9.38
N ALA A 154 -15.80 -33.57 -10.64
CA ALA A 154 -15.20 -34.55 -11.55
C ALA A 154 -13.83 -35.05 -11.04
N CYS A 155 -12.97 -34.16 -10.56
CA CYS A 155 -11.68 -34.48 -9.98
C CYS A 155 -11.83 -35.29 -8.68
N ALA A 156 -12.77 -34.92 -7.80
CA ALA A 156 -13.04 -35.61 -6.54
C ALA A 156 -13.59 -37.02 -6.74
N LEU A 157 -14.39 -37.22 -7.78
CA LEU A 157 -14.87 -38.55 -8.17
C LEU A 157 -13.75 -39.45 -8.72
N ARG A 158 -12.69 -38.85 -9.29
CA ARG A 158 -11.54 -39.57 -9.86
C ARG A 158 -10.40 -39.76 -8.87
N SER A 159 -10.22 -38.84 -7.93
CA SER A 159 -9.13 -38.86 -6.97
C SER A 159 -9.56 -39.50 -5.66
N HIS A 160 -8.73 -40.40 -5.13
CA HIS A 160 -8.97 -41.04 -3.83
C HIS A 160 -8.66 -40.13 -2.62
N LYS A 161 -8.27 -38.86 -2.85
CA LYS A 161 -7.79 -37.94 -1.80
C LYS A 161 -8.34 -36.54 -1.97
N VAL A 162 -8.91 -35.97 -0.90
CA VAL A 162 -9.55 -34.63 -0.93
C VAL A 162 -8.58 -33.55 -1.42
N PHE A 163 -7.33 -33.58 -0.94
CA PHE A 163 -6.35 -32.54 -1.26
C PHE A 163 -5.82 -32.65 -2.69
N ALA A 164 -5.84 -33.85 -3.28
CA ALA A 164 -5.54 -34.00 -4.69
C ALA A 164 -6.69 -33.41 -5.52
N ALA A 165 -7.95 -33.68 -5.16
CA ALA A 165 -9.11 -33.10 -5.82
C ALA A 165 -9.08 -31.57 -5.82
N LEU A 166 -8.80 -30.97 -4.65
CA LEU A 166 -8.69 -29.53 -4.49
C LEU A 166 -7.48 -28.94 -5.24
N GLY A 167 -6.34 -29.64 -5.25
CA GLY A 167 -5.16 -29.20 -6.00
C GLY A 167 -5.38 -29.22 -7.51
N TRP A 168 -6.01 -30.27 -8.05
CA TRP A 168 -6.37 -30.36 -9.46
C TRP A 168 -7.39 -29.30 -9.83
N SER A 169 -8.41 -29.10 -9.00
CA SER A 169 -9.39 -28.07 -9.27
C SER A 169 -8.75 -26.69 -9.29
N ALA A 170 -7.92 -26.35 -8.29
CA ALA A 170 -7.21 -25.07 -8.25
C ALA A 170 -6.34 -24.86 -9.49
N GLY A 171 -5.58 -25.87 -9.93
CA GLY A 171 -4.78 -25.80 -11.15
C GLY A 171 -5.60 -25.56 -12.42
N CYS A 172 -6.76 -26.22 -12.52
CA CYS A 172 -7.67 -25.97 -13.63
C CYS A 172 -8.41 -24.62 -13.53
N MET A 173 -8.59 -24.09 -12.32
CA MET A 173 -9.11 -22.75 -12.10
C MET A 173 -8.13 -21.69 -12.56
N VAL A 174 -6.85 -21.87 -12.25
CA VAL A 174 -5.79 -21.03 -12.79
C VAL A 174 -5.80 -21.10 -14.31
N LEU A 175 -5.86 -22.30 -14.90
CA LEU A 175 -5.96 -22.44 -16.36
C LEU A 175 -7.21 -21.74 -16.93
N PHE A 176 -8.36 -21.85 -16.26
CA PHE A 176 -9.60 -21.21 -16.67
C PHE A 176 -9.55 -19.68 -16.55
N ALA A 177 -8.96 -19.14 -15.48
CA ALA A 177 -8.71 -17.72 -15.30
C ALA A 177 -7.77 -17.19 -16.39
N ILE A 178 -6.70 -17.92 -16.71
CA ILE A 178 -5.78 -17.62 -17.82
C ILE A 178 -6.54 -17.56 -19.15
N LEU A 179 -7.44 -18.51 -19.39
CA LEU A 179 -8.24 -18.55 -20.63
C LEU A 179 -9.28 -17.42 -20.70
N LEU A 180 -9.87 -17.03 -19.58
CA LEU A 180 -10.81 -15.92 -19.48
C LEU A 180 -10.14 -14.55 -19.69
N MET A 181 -8.98 -14.34 -19.06
CA MET A 181 -8.23 -13.09 -19.16
C MET A 181 -7.74 -12.82 -20.59
N ASN A 182 -7.47 -13.86 -21.38
CA ASN A 182 -7.09 -13.71 -22.78
C ASN A 182 -8.27 -13.43 -23.74
N THR A 183 -9.51 -13.26 -23.24
CA THR A 183 -10.69 -12.96 -24.07
C THR A 183 -11.13 -11.50 -23.91
N GLU A 184 -10.25 -10.55 -24.22
CA GLU A 184 -10.52 -9.12 -24.02
C GLU A 184 -11.54 -8.51 -25.00
N GLU A 185 -11.85 -9.14 -26.14
CA GLU A 185 -12.69 -8.50 -27.16
C GLU A 185 -13.95 -9.31 -27.48
N GLY A 186 -15.02 -9.13 -26.68
CA GLY A 186 -16.36 -9.48 -27.12
C GLY A 186 -17.43 -9.58 -26.01
N PRO A 187 -18.64 -9.02 -26.22
CA PRO A 187 -19.78 -9.28 -25.36
C PRO A 187 -20.15 -10.77 -25.47
N LEU A 188 -20.06 -11.48 -24.33
CA LEU A 188 -20.44 -12.90 -24.19
C LEU A 188 -19.70 -13.85 -25.14
N SER A 189 -18.36 -13.94 -25.01
CA SER A 189 -17.65 -15.13 -25.52
C SER A 189 -18.34 -16.40 -24.98
N PRO A 190 -18.78 -17.35 -25.83
CA PRO A 190 -19.46 -18.58 -25.38
C PRO A 190 -18.51 -19.52 -24.63
N PHE A 191 -17.23 -19.18 -24.54
CA PHE A 191 -16.19 -20.02 -23.98
C PHE A 191 -16.47 -20.48 -22.53
N PRO A 192 -16.89 -19.63 -21.58
CA PRO A 192 -17.19 -20.07 -20.22
C PRO A 192 -18.36 -21.05 -20.15
N LEU A 193 -19.38 -20.86 -21.00
CA LEU A 193 -20.52 -21.78 -21.12
C LEU A 193 -20.08 -23.13 -21.71
N VAL A 194 -19.22 -23.11 -22.74
CA VAL A 194 -18.64 -24.33 -23.34
C VAL A 194 -17.78 -25.08 -22.33
N VAL A 195 -16.88 -24.41 -21.59
CA VAL A 195 -16.06 -25.07 -20.57
C VAL A 195 -16.92 -25.62 -19.43
N THR A 196 -17.99 -24.92 -19.03
CA THR A 196 -18.97 -25.41 -18.05
C THR A 196 -19.69 -26.65 -18.56
N ALA A 197 -20.15 -26.65 -19.81
CA ALA A 197 -20.80 -27.79 -20.44
C ALA A 197 -19.86 -28.99 -20.57
N LEU A 198 -18.60 -28.77 -20.99
CA LEU A 198 -17.56 -29.81 -21.06
C LEU A 198 -17.23 -30.37 -19.67
N SER A 199 -17.17 -29.52 -18.64
CA SER A 199 -16.96 -29.94 -17.26
C SER A 199 -18.14 -30.79 -16.75
N ALA A 200 -19.38 -30.40 -17.04
CA ALA A 200 -20.58 -31.20 -16.74
C ALA A 200 -20.55 -32.56 -17.47
N LEU A 201 -20.13 -32.57 -18.74
CA LEU A 201 -19.93 -33.80 -19.51
C LEU A 201 -18.82 -34.68 -18.95
N ALA A 202 -17.75 -34.11 -18.38
CA ALA A 202 -16.66 -34.85 -17.73
C ALA A 202 -17.07 -35.47 -16.37
N VAL A 203 -18.06 -34.91 -15.68
CA VAL A 203 -18.64 -35.52 -14.46
C VAL A 203 -19.33 -36.85 -14.78
N TYR A 204 -20.01 -36.96 -15.92
CA TYR A 204 -20.74 -38.18 -16.30
C TYR A 204 -19.86 -39.45 -16.35
N PRO A 205 -18.72 -39.51 -17.09
CA PRO A 205 -17.84 -40.67 -17.09
C PRO A 205 -17.16 -40.88 -15.73
N ALA A 206 -16.88 -39.83 -14.96
CA ALA A 206 -16.33 -39.96 -13.61
C ALA A 206 -17.33 -40.64 -12.66
N VAL A 207 -18.61 -40.24 -12.68
CA VAL A 207 -19.70 -40.92 -11.94
C VAL A 207 -19.84 -42.37 -12.41
N ARG A 208 -19.78 -42.62 -13.72
CA ARG A 208 -19.85 -43.98 -14.29
C ARG A 208 -18.66 -44.84 -13.85
N GLN A 209 -17.45 -44.29 -13.78
CA GLN A 209 -16.25 -44.99 -13.32
C GLN A 209 -16.29 -45.27 -11.82
N TRP A 210 -16.70 -44.29 -11.02
CA TRP A 210 -16.95 -44.46 -9.58
C TRP A 210 -18.00 -45.55 -9.32
N HIS A 211 -19.04 -45.63 -10.17
CA HIS A 211 -20.00 -46.73 -10.15
C HIS A 211 -19.42 -48.07 -10.63
N ARG A 212 -18.53 -48.09 -11.63
CA ARG A 212 -17.95 -49.33 -12.19
C ARG A 212 -16.84 -49.93 -11.33
N GLY A 213 -16.20 -49.17 -10.46
CA GLY A 213 -15.29 -49.69 -9.42
C GLY A 213 -15.94 -50.74 -8.51
N LEU A 214 -17.28 -50.83 -8.50
CA LEU A 214 -18.06 -51.91 -7.86
C LEU A 214 -17.97 -53.27 -8.59
N ARG A 215 -17.58 -53.32 -9.87
CA ARG A 215 -17.62 -54.55 -10.69
C ARG A 215 -16.26 -55.14 -11.03
N SER A 216 -15.17 -54.39 -10.92
CA SER A 216 -13.82 -54.84 -11.35
C SER A 216 -12.88 -55.24 -10.20
N GLY A 217 -13.33 -55.18 -8.95
CA GLY A 217 -12.58 -55.72 -7.81
C GLY A 217 -13.07 -57.13 -7.48
N GLU A 218 -12.16 -58.09 -7.51
CA GLU A 218 -12.32 -59.45 -6.99
C GLU A 218 -13.16 -59.48 -5.70
N PRO A 219 -13.97 -60.54 -5.49
CA PRO A 219 -14.92 -60.63 -4.37
C PRO A 219 -14.21 -60.43 -3.02
N ALA A 220 -14.28 -59.20 -2.49
CA ALA A 220 -13.86 -58.83 -1.14
C ALA A 220 -14.70 -59.50 -0.04
N ALA A 221 -15.71 -60.31 -0.43
CA ALA A 221 -16.54 -61.10 0.47
C ALA A 221 -15.76 -62.19 1.24
N VAL A 222 -14.52 -62.53 0.86
CA VAL A 222 -13.72 -63.53 1.59
C VAL A 222 -12.91 -62.95 2.77
N ALA A 223 -12.80 -61.63 2.91
CA ALA A 223 -11.95 -61.01 3.94
C ALA A 223 -12.64 -60.67 5.27
N PHE A 224 -13.96 -60.90 5.38
CA PHE A 224 -14.74 -60.62 6.61
C PHE A 224 -15.11 -61.90 7.38
N VAL A 225 -14.27 -62.94 7.33
CA VAL A 225 -14.27 -64.01 8.33
C VAL A 225 -13.26 -63.62 9.42
N PRO A 226 -13.71 -63.15 10.60
CA PRO A 226 -12.81 -62.83 11.70
C PRO A 226 -12.27 -64.15 12.26
N GLY A 227 -11.08 -64.57 11.82
CA GLY A 227 -10.43 -65.75 12.42
C GLY A 227 -9.21 -66.32 11.72
N LEU A 228 -9.07 -66.28 10.40
CA LEU A 228 -8.03 -67.07 9.71
C LEU A 228 -7.23 -66.28 8.65
N SER A 229 -6.06 -65.83 9.09
CA SER A 229 -4.77 -66.05 8.41
C SER A 229 -4.50 -65.53 6.99
N LYS A 230 -4.81 -64.26 6.64
CA LYS A 230 -4.09 -63.60 5.52
C LYS A 230 -3.73 -62.12 5.76
N PRO A 231 -2.79 -61.81 6.68
CA PRO A 231 -2.04 -60.54 6.64
C PRO A 231 -1.00 -60.48 5.50
N TYR A 232 -0.80 -61.56 4.73
CA TYR A 232 0.29 -61.68 3.76
C TYR A 232 0.09 -60.93 2.44
N SER A 233 -1.13 -60.70 1.94
CA SER A 233 -1.33 -60.09 0.61
C SER A 233 -1.06 -58.58 0.58
N VAL A 234 -1.32 -57.87 1.69
CA VAL A 234 -0.98 -56.43 1.82
C VAL A 234 0.53 -56.26 1.87
N ILE A 235 1.24 -57.15 2.58
CA ILE A 235 2.71 -57.17 2.60
C ILE A 235 3.27 -57.55 1.23
N HIS A 236 2.65 -58.50 0.51
CA HIS A 236 3.15 -58.97 -0.78
C HIS A 236 2.96 -57.94 -1.91
N ASN A 237 1.88 -57.15 -1.92
CA ASN A 237 1.71 -56.04 -2.85
C ASN A 237 2.55 -54.81 -2.46
N PHE A 238 2.81 -54.61 -1.16
CA PHE A 238 3.76 -53.61 -0.67
C PHE A 238 5.22 -53.94 -1.04
N LEU A 239 5.56 -55.22 -1.20
CA LEU A 239 6.87 -55.70 -1.65
C LEU A 239 7.00 -55.80 -3.19
N ARG A 240 5.90 -55.75 -3.97
CA ARG A 240 5.94 -55.81 -5.44
C ARG A 240 5.81 -54.47 -6.15
N GLY A 241 5.42 -53.40 -5.47
CA GLY A 241 5.42 -52.06 -6.06
C GLY A 241 6.86 -51.67 -6.39
N ARG A 242 7.18 -51.43 -7.68
CA ARG A 242 8.50 -51.03 -8.21
C ARG A 242 9.35 -50.35 -7.13
N ASP A 243 10.26 -51.11 -6.55
CA ASP A 243 11.17 -50.63 -5.52
C ASP A 243 12.05 -49.54 -6.15
N ASP A 244 11.66 -48.28 -5.97
CA ASP A 244 12.52 -47.14 -6.26
C ASP A 244 13.87 -47.37 -5.54
N VAL A 245 14.98 -47.18 -6.24
CA VAL A 245 16.34 -47.39 -5.71
C VAL A 245 16.53 -46.64 -4.38
N TRP A 246 15.82 -45.53 -4.22
CA TRP A 246 15.70 -44.77 -2.98
C TRP A 246 15.12 -45.55 -1.80
N SER A 247 14.03 -46.31 -1.97
CA SER A 247 13.42 -47.05 -0.86
C SER A 247 14.37 -48.13 -0.34
N LYS A 248 15.06 -48.84 -1.26
CA LYS A 248 16.06 -49.87 -0.95
C LYS A 248 17.26 -49.32 -0.18
N ARG A 249 17.83 -48.20 -0.62
CA ARG A 249 18.97 -47.56 0.07
C ARG A 249 18.58 -47.12 1.48
N LEU A 250 17.40 -46.55 1.64
CA LEU A 250 16.92 -46.08 2.93
C LEU A 250 16.57 -47.23 3.90
N ILE A 251 15.99 -48.34 3.41
CA ILE A 251 15.71 -49.53 4.23
C ILE A 251 16.99 -50.14 4.78
N ARG A 252 18.05 -50.26 3.97
CA ARG A 252 19.38 -50.74 4.42
C ARG A 252 19.99 -49.82 5.48
N ALA A 253 19.87 -48.50 5.31
CA ALA A 253 20.37 -47.54 6.29
C ALA A 253 19.62 -47.63 7.63
N ALA A 254 18.32 -47.93 7.61
CA ALA A 254 17.51 -48.08 8.83
C ALA A 254 17.80 -49.39 9.59
N SER A 255 18.22 -50.47 8.92
CA SER A 255 18.42 -51.79 9.55
C SER A 255 19.73 -51.95 10.34
N ALA A 256 20.75 -51.12 10.10
CA ALA A 256 22.11 -51.34 10.62
C ALA A 256 22.43 -50.67 11.99
N SER A 257 21.43 -50.37 12.83
CA SER A 257 21.58 -49.40 13.93
C SER A 257 21.06 -49.90 15.28
N PRO A 258 21.63 -49.45 16.43
CA PRO A 258 21.11 -49.72 17.77
C PRO A 258 19.65 -49.24 17.93
N PRO A 259 18.85 -49.81 18.85
CA PRO A 259 17.38 -49.72 18.85
C PRO A 259 16.81 -48.29 18.89
N LEU A 260 17.42 -47.37 19.64
CA LEU A 260 16.99 -45.96 19.68
C LEU A 260 17.27 -45.23 18.36
N SER A 261 18.49 -45.41 17.83
CA SER A 261 18.87 -44.87 16.51
C SER A 261 18.06 -45.50 15.37
N ARG A 262 17.68 -46.78 15.48
CA ARG A 262 16.81 -47.49 14.54
C ARG A 262 15.43 -46.86 14.54
N THR A 263 14.87 -46.55 15.71
CA THR A 263 13.55 -45.89 15.82
C THR A 263 13.57 -44.51 15.17
N MET A 264 14.60 -43.70 15.47
CA MET A 264 14.78 -42.38 14.84
C MET A 264 14.93 -42.49 13.31
N ARG A 265 15.76 -43.43 12.81
CA ARG A 265 15.95 -43.65 11.37
C ARG A 265 14.66 -44.13 10.70
N VAL A 266 13.87 -44.99 11.33
CA VAL A 266 12.58 -45.45 10.80
C VAL A 266 11.57 -44.29 10.73
N LEU A 267 11.51 -43.44 11.77
CA LEU A 267 10.67 -42.24 11.75
C LEU A 267 11.11 -41.27 10.65
N LEU A 268 12.41 -40.96 10.60
CA LEU A 268 12.99 -40.09 9.58
C LEU A 268 12.73 -40.62 8.17
N TRP A 269 12.97 -41.91 7.94
CA TRP A 269 12.70 -42.58 6.66
C TRP A 269 11.24 -42.43 6.25
N ARG A 270 10.33 -42.69 7.19
CA ARG A 270 8.89 -42.63 6.94
C ARG A 270 8.48 -41.22 6.54
N GLU A 271 8.95 -40.19 7.24
CA GLU A 271 8.65 -38.80 6.89
C GLU A 271 9.27 -38.38 5.55
N LEU A 272 10.54 -38.75 5.29
CA LEU A 272 11.21 -38.45 4.02
C LEU A 272 10.48 -39.05 2.82
N ARG A 273 9.89 -40.25 2.96
CA ARG A 273 9.08 -40.88 1.90
C ARG A 273 7.87 -40.04 1.49
N PHE A 274 7.32 -39.22 2.39
CA PHE A 274 6.20 -38.33 2.09
C PHE A 274 6.65 -36.93 1.69
N VAL A 275 7.72 -36.42 2.31
CA VAL A 275 8.24 -35.07 2.06
C VAL A 275 8.83 -34.93 0.66
N VAL A 276 9.65 -35.88 0.20
CA VAL A 276 10.33 -35.78 -1.11
C VAL A 276 9.35 -35.63 -2.28
N PRO A 277 8.32 -36.48 -2.46
CA PRO A 277 7.36 -36.31 -3.55
C PRO A 277 6.52 -35.02 -3.40
N PHE A 278 6.27 -34.57 -2.16
CA PHE A 278 5.58 -33.30 -1.91
C PHE A 278 6.41 -32.11 -2.40
N VAL A 279 7.67 -32.00 -1.98
CA VAL A 279 8.58 -30.91 -2.41
C VAL A 279 8.74 -30.89 -3.93
N ARG A 280 8.88 -32.07 -4.57
CA ARG A 280 8.92 -32.18 -6.05
C ARG A 280 7.64 -31.66 -6.70
N GLY A 281 6.48 -32.03 -6.15
CA GLY A 281 5.18 -31.55 -6.64
C GLY A 281 5.04 -30.04 -6.50
N CYS A 282 5.44 -29.47 -5.36
CA CYS A 282 5.42 -28.03 -5.13
C CYS A 282 6.33 -27.28 -6.11
N ILE A 283 7.56 -27.77 -6.34
CA ILE A 283 8.48 -27.18 -7.32
C ILE A 283 7.92 -27.28 -8.74
N ALA A 284 7.28 -28.41 -9.12
CA ALA A 284 6.67 -28.53 -10.45
C ALA A 284 5.53 -27.52 -10.65
N VAL A 285 4.66 -27.35 -9.67
CA VAL A 285 3.58 -26.34 -9.72
C VAL A 285 4.16 -24.92 -9.71
N ALA A 286 5.24 -24.68 -8.97
CA ALA A 286 5.98 -23.42 -9.00
C ALA A 286 6.39 -22.99 -10.40
N VAL A 287 7.02 -23.92 -11.12
CA VAL A 287 7.52 -23.71 -12.48
C VAL A 287 6.36 -23.39 -13.40
N LEU A 288 5.24 -24.09 -13.28
CA LEU A 288 4.04 -23.83 -14.08
C LEU A 288 3.43 -22.45 -13.77
N LEU A 289 3.37 -22.05 -12.50
CA LEU A 289 2.85 -20.73 -12.11
C LEU A 289 3.77 -19.60 -12.55
N LEU A 290 5.09 -19.77 -12.47
CA LEU A 290 6.06 -18.81 -12.97
C LEU A 290 6.03 -18.72 -14.50
N LEU A 291 5.88 -19.85 -15.19
CA LEU A 291 5.71 -19.85 -16.64
C LEU A 291 4.42 -19.12 -17.03
N ALA A 292 3.31 -19.39 -16.35
CA ALA A 292 2.05 -18.68 -16.58
C ALA A 292 2.21 -17.18 -16.33
N HIS A 293 2.91 -16.78 -15.27
CA HIS A 293 3.18 -15.39 -14.98
C HIS A 293 4.03 -14.70 -16.05
N VAL A 294 5.08 -15.37 -16.56
CA VAL A 294 5.91 -14.84 -17.66
C VAL A 294 5.12 -14.72 -18.96
N LEU A 295 4.17 -15.63 -19.21
CA LEU A 295 3.35 -15.63 -20.42
C LEU A 295 2.19 -14.63 -20.37
N LEU A 296 1.91 -14.02 -19.22
CA LEU A 296 0.77 -13.11 -18.99
C LEU A 296 1.29 -11.77 -18.45
N PRO A 297 1.92 -10.95 -19.30
CA PRO A 297 2.67 -9.78 -18.87
C PRO A 297 1.82 -8.63 -18.29
N ASP A 298 0.52 -8.57 -18.59
CA ASP A 298 -0.28 -7.36 -18.31
C ASP A 298 -1.06 -7.36 -16.99
N GLU A 299 -1.11 -8.45 -16.22
CA GLU A 299 -1.79 -8.43 -14.91
C GLU A 299 -0.96 -9.01 -13.77
N GLN A 300 -1.01 -8.30 -12.63
CA GLN A 300 -0.42 -8.70 -11.36
C GLN A 300 -1.17 -9.91 -10.78
N ILE A 301 -0.95 -11.07 -11.36
CA ILE A 301 -1.62 -12.29 -10.94
C ILE A 301 -1.10 -12.69 -9.54
N PRO A 302 -1.91 -12.64 -8.47
CA PRO A 302 -1.46 -12.90 -7.09
C PRO A 302 -1.24 -14.40 -6.80
N PHE A 303 -1.34 -15.27 -7.82
CA PHE A 303 -1.30 -16.73 -7.64
C PHE A 303 0.01 -17.22 -7.00
N LEU A 304 1.15 -16.58 -7.27
CA LEU A 304 2.42 -17.01 -6.70
C LEU A 304 2.45 -16.80 -5.18
N GLY A 305 2.01 -15.63 -4.70
CA GLY A 305 1.88 -15.33 -3.27
C GLY A 305 0.89 -16.25 -2.55
N LEU A 306 -0.27 -16.50 -3.16
CA LEU A 306 -1.27 -17.45 -2.64
C LEU A 306 -0.72 -18.88 -2.58
N PHE A 307 0.02 -19.29 -3.61
CA PHE A 307 0.65 -20.61 -3.65
C PHE A 307 1.72 -20.76 -2.56
N TYR A 308 2.55 -19.74 -2.31
CA TYR A 308 3.49 -19.74 -1.19
C TYR A 308 2.78 -19.91 0.14
N SER A 309 1.73 -19.12 0.38
CA SER A 309 0.90 -19.19 1.57
C SER A 309 0.38 -20.62 1.78
N PHE A 310 -0.15 -21.22 0.71
CA PHE A 310 -0.66 -22.58 0.72
C PHE A 310 0.44 -23.61 1.04
N VAL A 311 1.62 -23.52 0.43
CA VAL A 311 2.75 -24.43 0.70
C VAL A 311 3.19 -24.34 2.15
N ILE A 312 3.30 -23.13 2.70
CA ILE A 312 3.67 -22.90 4.11
C ILE A 312 2.66 -23.56 5.05
N ILE A 313 1.38 -23.32 4.82
CA ILE A 313 0.28 -23.85 5.63
C ILE A 313 0.24 -25.39 5.51
N GLU A 314 0.32 -25.94 4.30
CA GLU A 314 0.31 -27.38 4.06
C GLU A 314 1.48 -28.10 4.72
N CYS A 315 2.68 -27.51 4.71
CA CYS A 315 3.84 -28.09 5.42
C CYS A 315 3.54 -28.23 6.92
N GLY A 316 3.00 -27.17 7.53
CA GLY A 316 2.59 -27.22 8.93
C GLY A 316 1.52 -28.29 9.17
N LEU A 317 0.47 -28.30 8.35
CA LEU A 317 -0.65 -29.25 8.48
C LEU A 317 -0.23 -30.72 8.34
N ARG A 318 0.66 -31.03 7.40
CA ARG A 318 1.07 -32.42 7.13
C ARG A 318 1.94 -33.02 8.23
N THR A 319 2.58 -32.20 9.06
CA THR A 319 3.48 -32.63 10.13
C THR A 319 2.87 -33.72 11.04
N PHE A 320 1.60 -33.58 11.44
CA PHE A 320 0.94 -34.55 12.33
C PHE A 320 -0.34 -35.17 11.77
N ARG A 321 -0.88 -34.61 10.70
CA ARG A 321 -2.17 -35.03 10.13
C ARG A 321 -2.22 -36.50 9.73
N HIS A 322 -1.19 -37.00 9.04
CA HIS A 322 -1.18 -38.39 8.57
C HIS A 322 -1.26 -39.40 9.74
N ASP A 323 -0.64 -39.07 10.87
CA ASP A 323 -0.67 -39.92 12.07
C ASP A 323 -1.99 -39.84 12.83
N GLN A 324 -2.67 -38.69 12.77
CA GLN A 324 -4.02 -38.57 13.33
C GLN A 324 -5.03 -39.40 12.55
N GLN A 325 -4.92 -39.50 11.23
CA GLN A 325 -5.83 -40.32 10.45
C GLN A 325 -5.62 -41.81 10.74
N GLN A 326 -4.37 -42.26 10.77
CA GLN A 326 -4.02 -43.68 10.85
C GLN A 326 -3.82 -44.23 12.27
N LEU A 327 -4.11 -43.46 13.32
CA LEU A 327 -3.89 -43.88 14.72
C LEU A 327 -2.41 -44.20 15.07
N ASN A 328 -1.45 -43.79 14.24
CA ASN A 328 -0.04 -44.14 14.42
C ASN A 328 0.56 -43.58 15.72
N GLY A 329 0.04 -42.47 16.25
CA GLY A 329 0.47 -41.95 17.55
C GLY A 329 0.30 -42.98 18.68
N LEU A 330 -0.84 -43.69 18.70
CA LEU A 330 -1.12 -44.74 19.69
C LEU A 330 -0.15 -45.92 19.50
N PHE A 331 0.11 -46.28 18.26
CA PHE A 331 1.05 -47.33 17.89
C PHE A 331 2.48 -47.03 18.36
N TRP A 332 2.96 -45.79 18.17
CA TRP A 332 4.28 -45.38 18.67
C TRP A 332 4.34 -45.35 20.19
N SER A 333 3.26 -44.89 20.84
CA SER A 333 3.13 -44.92 22.30
C SER A 333 3.22 -46.33 22.86
N GLN A 334 2.53 -47.29 22.24
CA GLN A 334 2.51 -48.70 22.67
C GLN A 334 3.88 -49.37 22.52
N ARG A 335 4.74 -48.87 21.62
CA ARG A 335 6.12 -49.34 21.44
C ARG A 335 7.14 -48.62 22.32
N GLY A 336 6.68 -47.79 23.26
CA GLY A 336 7.55 -47.04 24.16
C GLY A 336 8.36 -45.94 23.47
N VAL A 337 7.98 -45.52 22.26
CA VAL A 337 8.67 -44.41 21.59
C VAL A 337 8.30 -43.11 22.29
N ALA A 338 9.30 -42.38 22.75
CA ALA A 338 9.09 -41.14 23.46
C ALA A 338 8.32 -40.12 22.57
N PRO A 339 7.21 -39.53 23.05
CA PRO A 339 6.45 -38.54 22.28
C PRO A 339 7.28 -37.32 21.86
N ALA A 340 8.30 -36.96 22.65
CA ALA A 340 9.26 -35.91 22.32
C ALA A 340 10.04 -36.20 21.04
N LEU A 341 10.51 -37.44 20.87
CA LEU A 341 11.26 -37.86 19.69
C LEU A 341 10.38 -37.82 18.43
N VAL A 342 9.15 -38.34 18.53
CA VAL A 342 8.19 -38.32 17.41
C VAL A 342 7.87 -36.89 16.99
N TRP A 343 7.61 -36.00 17.95
CA TRP A 343 7.35 -34.58 17.69
C TRP A 343 8.54 -33.88 17.04
N ALA A 344 9.75 -34.05 17.59
CA ALA A 344 10.95 -33.38 17.09
C ALA A 344 11.30 -33.80 15.66
N VAL A 345 11.34 -35.12 15.38
CA VAL A 345 11.66 -35.63 14.04
C VAL A 345 10.69 -35.09 12.99
N ARG A 346 9.39 -35.08 13.29
CA ARG A 346 8.37 -34.57 12.35
C ARG A 346 8.49 -33.08 12.11
N SER A 347 8.59 -32.31 13.19
CA SER A 347 8.69 -30.84 13.13
C SER A 347 9.90 -30.43 12.31
N VAL A 348 11.07 -31.01 12.59
CA VAL A 348 12.32 -30.69 11.90
C VAL A 348 12.24 -31.08 10.42
N VAL A 349 11.77 -32.28 10.09
CA VAL A 349 11.72 -32.75 8.70
C VAL A 349 10.79 -31.88 7.84
N TRP A 350 9.59 -31.56 8.34
CA TRP A 350 8.63 -30.74 7.60
C TRP A 350 9.01 -29.24 7.58
N TYR A 351 9.67 -28.73 8.62
CA TYR A 351 10.19 -27.37 8.62
C TYR A 351 11.37 -27.20 7.65
N LEU A 352 12.27 -28.18 7.57
CA LEU A 352 13.33 -28.20 6.55
C LEU A 352 12.76 -28.33 5.14
N ALA A 353 11.75 -29.17 4.94
CA ALA A 353 11.05 -29.29 3.66
C ALA A 353 10.50 -27.94 3.20
N LEU A 354 9.86 -27.21 4.11
CA LEU A 354 9.34 -25.87 3.84
C LEU A 354 10.45 -24.93 3.36
N TRP A 355 11.54 -24.82 4.12
CA TRP A 355 12.65 -23.92 3.78
C TRP A 355 13.38 -24.30 2.49
N ILE A 356 13.55 -25.60 2.22
CA ILE A 356 14.08 -26.07 0.93
C ILE A 356 13.17 -25.64 -0.21
N THR A 357 11.85 -25.76 -0.03
CA THR A 357 10.90 -25.37 -1.06
C THR A 357 10.95 -23.86 -1.27
N VAL A 358 10.87 -23.05 -0.20
CA VAL A 358 10.99 -21.57 -0.24
C VAL A 358 12.32 -21.13 -0.89
N ALA A 359 13.43 -21.77 -0.56
CA ALA A 359 14.72 -21.47 -1.18
C ALA A 359 14.75 -21.82 -2.68
N ALA A 360 14.21 -22.99 -3.06
CA ALA A 360 14.12 -23.40 -4.46
C ALA A 360 13.25 -22.43 -5.27
N PHE A 361 12.17 -21.94 -4.67
CA PHE A 361 11.31 -20.94 -5.28
C PHE A 361 12.00 -19.59 -5.48
N ILE A 362 12.66 -19.06 -4.45
CA ILE A 362 13.42 -17.80 -4.57
C ILE A 362 14.52 -17.94 -5.63
N ALA A 363 15.18 -19.10 -5.68
CA ALA A 363 16.18 -19.39 -6.71
C ALA A 363 15.55 -19.45 -8.12
N LEU A 364 14.40 -20.10 -8.27
CA LEU A 364 13.68 -20.22 -9.54
C LEU A 364 13.16 -18.87 -10.01
N GLU A 365 12.57 -18.08 -9.12
CA GLU A 365 12.12 -16.71 -9.38
C GLU A 365 13.29 -15.84 -9.83
N ARG A 366 14.40 -15.82 -9.08
CA ARG A 366 15.62 -15.09 -9.48
C ARG A 366 16.18 -15.57 -10.82
N PHE A 367 16.13 -16.87 -11.10
CA PHE A 367 16.59 -17.41 -12.37
C PHE A 367 15.71 -16.95 -13.54
N VAL A 368 14.38 -17.02 -13.39
CA VAL A 368 13.41 -16.56 -14.40
C VAL A 368 13.56 -15.06 -14.62
N ILE A 369 13.57 -14.27 -13.54
CA ILE A 369 13.80 -12.82 -13.54
C ILE A 369 15.11 -12.52 -14.26
N TYR A 370 16.23 -13.14 -13.87
CA TYR A 370 17.52 -12.87 -14.49
C TYR A 370 17.55 -13.23 -15.99
N GLN A 371 17.00 -14.37 -16.39
CA GLN A 371 17.00 -14.81 -17.79
C GLN A 371 16.10 -13.96 -18.68
N PHE A 372 14.87 -13.68 -18.24
CA PHE A 372 13.92 -12.91 -19.04
C PHE A 372 14.21 -11.39 -19.02
N LEU A 373 14.66 -10.83 -17.89
CA LEU A 373 14.91 -9.39 -17.78
C LEU A 373 16.26 -8.94 -18.30
N SER A 374 17.24 -9.85 -18.39
CA SER A 374 18.48 -9.53 -19.10
C SER A 374 18.25 -9.36 -20.61
N HIS A 375 17.15 -9.92 -21.14
CA HIS A 375 16.80 -9.87 -22.55
C HIS A 375 15.65 -8.89 -22.85
N ALA A 376 14.80 -8.56 -21.88
CA ALA A 376 13.82 -7.49 -22.01
C ALA A 376 14.53 -6.14 -22.04
N LYS A 377 14.58 -5.49 -23.21
CA LYS A 377 15.08 -4.10 -23.37
C LYS A 377 14.25 -3.08 -22.59
N ASP A 378 13.07 -3.48 -22.13
CA ASP A 378 12.13 -2.60 -21.47
C ASP A 378 12.41 -2.49 -19.97
N LYS A 379 12.84 -1.31 -19.53
CA LYS A 379 13.13 -1.01 -18.13
C LYS A 379 11.89 -1.15 -17.24
N GLN A 380 10.68 -1.04 -17.79
CA GLN A 380 9.45 -1.25 -17.03
C GLN A 380 9.33 -2.68 -16.52
N LEU A 381 9.66 -3.68 -17.35
CA LEU A 381 9.59 -5.10 -16.94
C LEU A 381 10.53 -5.41 -15.77
N GLN A 382 11.70 -4.75 -15.73
CA GLN A 382 12.65 -4.88 -14.63
C GLN A 382 12.08 -4.33 -13.32
N VAL A 383 11.39 -3.20 -13.37
CA VAL A 383 10.71 -2.60 -12.20
C VAL A 383 9.62 -3.54 -11.69
N TYR A 384 8.75 -4.08 -12.56
CA TYR A 384 7.65 -4.98 -12.18
C TYR A 384 8.11 -6.28 -11.51
N ALA A 385 9.19 -6.90 -12.01
CA ALA A 385 9.72 -8.13 -11.43
C ALA A 385 10.34 -7.91 -10.03
N THR A 386 11.02 -6.78 -9.81
CA THR A 386 11.38 -6.35 -8.46
C THR A 386 10.18 -5.98 -7.62
N GLU A 387 9.10 -5.47 -8.23
CA GLU A 387 7.85 -5.09 -7.58
C GLU A 387 7.10 -6.31 -7.00
N ILE A 388 7.33 -7.54 -7.48
CA ILE A 388 6.68 -8.77 -6.95
C ILE A 388 7.36 -9.28 -5.68
N VAL A 389 8.70 -9.35 -5.70
CA VAL A 389 9.51 -9.61 -4.50
C VAL A 389 9.28 -8.48 -3.50
N ARG A 390 9.17 -7.23 -3.98
CA ARG A 390 8.72 -6.08 -3.19
C ARG A 390 7.32 -6.32 -2.67
N ASN A 391 6.28 -6.64 -3.43
CA ASN A 391 4.89 -6.65 -2.96
C ASN A 391 4.62 -7.76 -1.93
N MET A 392 5.31 -8.89 -2.00
CA MET A 392 5.29 -9.89 -0.92
C MET A 392 6.05 -9.44 0.34
N ALA A 393 7.06 -8.56 0.19
CA ALA A 393 7.88 -8.07 1.29
C ALA A 393 7.51 -6.65 1.79
N LEU A 394 6.87 -5.80 1.01
CA LEU A 394 6.76 -4.33 1.15
C LEU A 394 5.36 -3.84 1.51
N ASN A 395 4.30 -4.62 1.27
CA ASN A 395 3.05 -4.33 1.98
C ASN A 395 3.27 -4.41 3.50
N PHE A 396 4.37 -5.02 3.95
CA PHE A 396 4.78 -5.08 5.34
C PHE A 396 6.10 -4.35 5.65
N ALA A 397 7.18 -4.50 4.89
CA ALA A 397 8.44 -3.81 5.16
C ALA A 397 8.51 -2.52 4.34
N ARG A 398 8.38 -1.34 4.96
CA ARG A 398 8.75 -0.11 4.25
C ARG A 398 10.22 -0.18 3.82
N PRO A 399 10.56 0.26 2.59
CA PRO A 399 11.96 0.31 2.12
C PRO A 399 12.82 1.30 2.92
N GLU A 400 12.22 2.10 3.82
CA GLU A 400 12.87 3.01 4.77
C GLU A 400 13.83 2.31 5.78
N MET A 401 13.78 0.98 5.93
CA MET A 401 14.74 0.26 6.78
C MET A 401 16.10 0.09 6.09
N GLY A 402 16.86 1.18 5.98
CA GLY A 402 18.20 1.25 5.39
C GLY A 402 19.06 0.00 5.66
N GLY A 403 19.36 -0.74 4.59
CA GLY A 403 20.27 -1.89 4.60
C GLY A 403 19.87 -3.10 5.48
N ARG A 404 18.72 -3.07 6.17
CA ARG A 404 18.29 -4.21 6.99
C ARG A 404 17.71 -5.30 6.10
N SER A 405 18.23 -6.51 6.27
CA SER A 405 17.91 -7.63 5.39
C SER A 405 16.41 -7.95 5.42
N LEU A 406 15.75 -7.95 4.26
CA LEU A 406 14.35 -8.37 4.04
C LEU A 406 14.05 -9.79 4.55
N TRP A 407 15.09 -10.59 4.83
CA TRP A 407 15.00 -11.94 5.36
C TRP A 407 14.35 -12.04 6.73
N GLY A 408 14.46 -11.01 7.58
CA GLY A 408 13.87 -11.03 8.93
C GLY A 408 12.34 -11.18 8.91
N PRO A 409 11.61 -10.26 8.26
CA PRO A 409 10.16 -10.35 8.09
C PRO A 409 9.70 -11.63 7.37
N VAL A 410 10.37 -12.00 6.27
CA VAL A 410 10.03 -13.21 5.51
C VAL A 410 10.19 -14.45 6.39
N ALA A 411 11.29 -14.57 7.13
CA ALA A 411 11.52 -15.70 8.02
C ALA A 411 10.49 -15.77 9.16
N ALA A 412 10.10 -14.62 9.72
CA ALA A 412 9.07 -14.55 10.75
C ALA A 412 7.68 -14.95 10.20
N LEU A 413 7.32 -14.50 8.99
CA LEU A 413 6.06 -14.85 8.32
C LEU A 413 6.00 -16.35 8.01
N VAL A 414 7.01 -16.89 7.32
CA VAL A 414 7.10 -18.31 6.95
C VAL A 414 7.06 -19.20 8.19
N SER A 415 7.87 -18.87 9.20
CA SER A 415 7.98 -19.69 10.41
C SER A 415 6.72 -19.63 11.27
N GLY A 416 6.14 -18.45 11.51
CA GLY A 416 4.92 -18.36 12.32
C GLY A 416 3.72 -19.04 11.67
N SER A 417 3.56 -18.88 10.35
CA SER A 417 2.51 -19.56 9.57
C SER A 417 2.64 -21.09 9.63
N PHE A 418 3.87 -21.61 9.52
CA PHE A 418 4.15 -23.04 9.67
C PHE A 418 3.74 -23.54 11.06
N VAL A 419 4.18 -22.84 12.12
CA VAL A 419 3.95 -23.29 13.50
C VAL A 419 2.46 -23.21 13.87
N ILE A 420 1.75 -22.18 13.43
CA ILE A 420 0.29 -22.08 13.61
C ILE A 420 -0.40 -23.28 12.94
N SER A 421 -0.06 -23.55 11.69
CA SER A 421 -0.63 -24.66 10.93
C SER A 421 -0.28 -26.02 11.53
N GLN A 422 0.94 -26.16 12.06
CA GLN A 422 1.39 -27.33 12.79
C GLN A 422 0.57 -27.54 14.08
N LEU A 423 0.35 -26.50 14.88
CA LEU A 423 -0.48 -26.57 16.09
C LEU A 423 -1.91 -27.00 15.77
N MET A 424 -2.51 -26.41 14.73
CA MET A 424 -3.86 -26.78 14.30
C MET A 424 -3.93 -28.26 13.90
N SER A 425 -2.90 -28.77 13.21
CA SER A 425 -2.79 -30.19 12.87
C SER A 425 -2.66 -31.10 14.08
N MET A 426 -2.11 -30.62 15.21
CA MET A 426 -2.01 -31.40 16.45
C MET A 426 -3.32 -31.37 17.24
N TRP A 427 -3.99 -30.23 17.28
CA TRP A 427 -5.13 -30.05 18.19
C TRP A 427 -6.46 -30.46 17.57
N ILE A 428 -6.59 -30.32 16.25
CA ILE A 428 -7.82 -30.58 15.53
C ILE A 428 -7.68 -31.89 14.76
N ARG A 429 -8.49 -32.88 15.13
CA ARG A 429 -8.46 -34.22 14.51
C ARG A 429 -9.00 -34.25 13.09
N LYS A 430 -9.98 -33.39 12.81
CA LYS A 430 -10.63 -33.33 11.50
C LYS A 430 -9.72 -32.54 10.56
N PRO A 431 -9.18 -33.16 9.50
CA PRO A 431 -8.16 -32.50 8.68
C PRO A 431 -8.64 -31.20 8.03
N ILE A 432 -9.91 -31.16 7.61
CA ILE A 432 -10.51 -29.98 6.99
C ILE A 432 -10.58 -28.84 8.00
N LEU A 433 -11.05 -29.11 9.22
CA LEU A 433 -11.13 -28.10 10.27
C LEU A 433 -9.74 -27.63 10.70
N ALA A 434 -8.76 -28.54 10.77
CA ALA A 434 -7.37 -28.19 11.04
C ALA A 434 -6.82 -27.25 9.96
N ALA A 435 -7.10 -27.55 8.69
CA ALA A 435 -6.69 -26.72 7.56
C ALA A 435 -7.35 -25.34 7.58
N SER A 436 -8.67 -25.27 7.80
CA SER A 436 -9.40 -24.00 7.90
C SER A 436 -8.88 -23.15 9.06
N CYS A 437 -8.73 -23.71 10.26
CA CYS A 437 -8.18 -22.99 11.41
C CYS A 437 -6.72 -22.60 11.19
N GLY A 438 -5.92 -23.43 10.51
CA GLY A 438 -4.54 -23.12 10.16
C GLY A 438 -4.44 -21.94 9.20
N PHE A 439 -5.30 -21.89 8.18
CA PHE A 439 -5.38 -20.79 7.23
C PHE A 439 -5.84 -19.49 7.89
N VAL A 440 -6.95 -19.52 8.64
CA VAL A 440 -7.46 -18.35 9.36
C VAL A 440 -6.46 -17.84 10.38
N GLY A 441 -5.84 -18.73 11.16
CA GLY A 441 -4.80 -18.36 12.12
C GLY A 441 -3.56 -17.75 11.45
N THR A 442 -3.18 -18.28 10.29
CA THR A 442 -2.09 -17.72 9.48
C THR A 442 -2.43 -16.32 8.98
N LEU A 443 -3.64 -16.10 8.48
CA LEU A 443 -4.11 -14.78 8.02
C LEU A 443 -4.11 -13.76 9.17
N PHE A 444 -4.63 -14.13 10.35
CA PHE A 444 -4.55 -13.26 11.53
C PHE A 444 -3.11 -12.95 11.91
N TYR A 445 -2.20 -13.93 11.83
CA TYR A 445 -0.79 -13.72 12.09
C TYR A 445 -0.14 -12.81 11.04
N TRP A 446 -0.56 -12.87 9.78
CA TRP A 446 -0.08 -11.97 8.73
C TRP A 446 -0.52 -10.54 8.98
N VAL A 447 -1.81 -10.33 9.27
CA VAL A 447 -2.34 -9.01 9.67
C VAL A 447 -1.59 -8.49 10.89
N TRP A 448 -1.31 -9.35 11.87
CA TRP A 448 -0.54 -9.00 13.05
C TRP A 448 0.90 -8.60 12.72
N ILE A 449 1.62 -9.38 11.91
CA ILE A 449 2.98 -9.02 11.47
C ILE A 449 2.96 -7.72 10.68
N GLY A 450 1.96 -7.52 9.83
CA GLY A 450 1.80 -6.30 9.07
C GLY A 450 1.53 -5.08 9.91
N TYR A 451 0.70 -5.23 10.92
CA TYR A 451 0.53 -4.22 11.95
C TYR A 451 1.88 -3.95 12.63
N LEU A 452 2.60 -5.00 13.05
CA LEU A 452 3.88 -4.83 13.72
C LEU A 452 4.90 -4.09 12.85
N THR A 453 4.99 -4.40 11.56
CA THR A 453 5.92 -3.73 10.66
C THR A 453 5.47 -2.33 10.28
N ALA A 454 4.17 -2.09 10.07
CA ALA A 454 3.62 -0.75 9.79
C ALA A 454 3.86 0.25 10.93
N PHE A 455 4.03 -0.27 12.16
CA PHE A 455 4.32 0.50 13.35
C PHE A 455 5.79 0.43 13.81
N ASP A 456 6.69 -0.06 12.95
CA ASP A 456 8.14 -0.21 13.16
C ASP A 456 8.55 -1.04 14.38
N PHE A 457 7.76 -2.03 14.75
CA PHE A 457 8.11 -2.89 15.88
C PHE A 457 9.22 -3.89 15.50
N PRO A 458 10.25 -4.08 16.35
CA PRO A 458 11.29 -5.08 16.10
C PRO A 458 10.70 -6.50 16.07
N LEU A 459 10.64 -7.12 14.90
CA LEU A 459 10.10 -8.48 14.73
C LEU A 459 10.84 -9.54 15.58
N ALA A 460 12.13 -9.30 15.85
CA ALA A 460 12.94 -10.11 16.77
C ALA A 460 12.33 -10.19 18.18
N MET A 461 11.67 -9.12 18.64
CA MET A 461 11.07 -9.04 19.97
C MET A 461 9.58 -9.35 19.97
N THR A 462 8.89 -9.24 18.83
CA THR A 462 7.44 -9.41 18.78
C THR A 462 7.00 -10.70 18.12
N ALA A 463 7.52 -11.00 16.93
CA ALA A 463 7.14 -12.18 16.17
C ALA A 463 7.84 -13.45 16.69
N TRP A 464 9.15 -13.40 16.87
CA TRP A 464 9.95 -14.58 17.22
C TRP A 464 9.55 -15.21 18.57
N PRO A 465 9.32 -14.45 19.65
CA PRO A 465 8.84 -15.03 20.90
C PRO A 465 7.50 -15.75 20.73
N LEU A 466 6.59 -15.21 19.91
CA LEU A 466 5.32 -15.86 19.61
C LEU A 466 5.52 -17.19 18.88
N ILE A 467 6.42 -17.24 17.90
CA ILE A 467 6.80 -18.48 17.18
C ILE A 467 7.36 -19.52 18.16
N PHE A 468 8.27 -19.12 19.05
CA PHE A 468 8.84 -20.01 20.07
C PHE A 468 7.77 -20.50 21.05
N LEU A 469 6.86 -19.63 21.50
CA LEU A 469 5.77 -20.01 22.40
C LEU A 469 4.79 -20.98 21.74
N PHE A 470 4.51 -20.82 20.44
CA PHE A 470 3.69 -21.77 19.70
C PHE A 470 4.39 -23.12 19.50
N LEU A 471 5.70 -23.14 19.22
CA LEU A 471 6.49 -24.39 19.19
C LEU A 471 6.49 -25.07 20.57
N LEU A 472 6.67 -24.30 21.64
CA LEU A 472 6.62 -24.79 23.00
C LEU A 472 5.23 -25.35 23.35
N ALA A 473 4.15 -24.69 22.94
CA ALA A 473 2.79 -25.19 23.11
C ALA A 473 2.59 -26.54 22.39
N GLY A 474 3.11 -26.67 21.17
CA GLY A 474 3.11 -27.93 20.43
C GLY A 474 3.90 -29.01 21.16
N PHE A 475 5.09 -28.67 21.64
CA PHE A 475 5.92 -29.56 22.43
C PHE A 475 5.22 -30.00 23.71
N LEU A 476 4.67 -29.09 24.52
CA LEU A 476 4.01 -29.43 25.79
C LEU A 476 2.75 -30.29 25.59
N THR A 477 2.03 -30.09 24.48
CA THR A 477 0.79 -30.83 24.17
C THR A 477 1.02 -32.15 23.44
N ARG A 478 2.28 -32.51 23.11
CA ARG A 478 2.65 -33.72 22.35
C ARG A 478 2.11 -35.03 22.92
N ARG A 479 2.14 -35.20 24.25
CA ARG A 479 1.69 -36.43 24.91
C ARG A 479 0.17 -36.58 24.81
N GLN A 480 -0.56 -35.49 25.02
CA GLN A 480 -2.02 -35.46 24.93
C GLN A 480 -2.50 -35.75 23.51
N TRP A 481 -1.77 -35.25 22.51
CA TRP A 481 -2.00 -35.58 21.10
C TRP A 481 -1.83 -37.07 20.84
N MET A 482 -0.70 -37.64 21.27
CA MET A 482 -0.35 -39.05 21.06
C MET A 482 -1.35 -40.00 21.75
N ASP A 483 -1.75 -39.66 22.98
CA ASP A 483 -2.71 -40.42 23.80
C ASP A 483 -4.17 -40.16 23.42
N ARG A 484 -4.44 -39.22 22.50
CA ARG A 484 -5.79 -38.81 22.08
C ARG A 484 -6.71 -38.39 23.23
N ARG A 485 -6.18 -37.87 24.32
CA ARG A 485 -7.01 -37.38 25.43
C ARG A 485 -7.55 -35.99 25.07
N MET A 486 -8.87 -35.89 24.97
CA MET A 486 -9.59 -34.62 24.85
C MET A 486 -10.42 -34.49 26.13
N SER A 487 -9.98 -33.63 27.05
CA SER A 487 -10.80 -33.20 28.17
C SER A 487 -11.02 -31.69 28.09
N PRO A 488 -12.11 -31.15 28.66
CA PRO A 488 -12.33 -29.71 28.70
C PRO A 488 -11.14 -28.96 29.32
N LYS A 489 -10.51 -29.55 30.35
CA LYS A 489 -9.27 -29.04 30.96
C LYS A 489 -8.11 -28.94 29.97
N ILE A 490 -7.95 -29.93 29.09
CA ILE A 490 -6.92 -29.92 28.04
C ILE A 490 -7.24 -28.86 26.98
N ILE A 491 -8.51 -28.71 26.59
CA ILE A 491 -8.92 -27.68 25.63
C ILE A 491 -8.62 -26.30 26.21
N LEU A 492 -9.01 -26.03 27.46
CA LEU A 492 -8.71 -24.78 28.15
C LEU A 492 -7.20 -24.54 28.23
N GLN A 493 -6.42 -25.56 28.61
CA GLN A 493 -4.96 -25.47 28.66
C GLN A 493 -4.36 -25.06 27.31
N ARG A 494 -4.83 -25.66 26.21
CA ARG A 494 -4.39 -25.32 24.84
C ARG A 494 -4.77 -23.90 24.45
N SER A 495 -6.00 -23.50 24.73
CA SER A 495 -6.48 -22.14 24.45
C SER A 495 -5.66 -21.12 25.21
N VAL A 496 -5.42 -21.34 26.51
CA VAL A 496 -4.57 -20.46 27.34
C VAL A 496 -3.15 -20.38 26.78
N MET A 497 -2.57 -21.49 26.30
CA MET A 497 -1.23 -21.50 25.71
C MET A 497 -1.09 -20.67 24.42
N VAL A 498 -2.17 -20.36 23.69
CA VAL A 498 -2.13 -19.48 22.51
C VAL A 498 -2.56 -18.07 22.87
N VAL A 499 -3.71 -17.97 23.54
CA VAL A 499 -4.37 -16.71 23.84
C VAL A 499 -3.51 -15.91 24.80
N PHE A 500 -2.94 -16.52 25.84
CA PHE A 500 -2.13 -15.79 26.82
C PHE A 500 -0.89 -15.14 26.19
N PRO A 501 -0.04 -15.83 25.40
CA PRO A 501 1.02 -15.16 24.65
C PRO A 501 0.55 -14.00 23.79
N CYS A 502 -0.49 -14.19 22.97
CA CYS A 502 -1.02 -13.11 22.12
C CYS A 502 -1.47 -11.91 22.96
N PHE A 503 -2.16 -12.16 24.09
CA PHE A 503 -2.61 -11.11 25.00
C PHE A 503 -1.48 -10.50 25.83
N CYS A 504 -0.40 -11.20 26.14
CA CYS A 504 0.76 -10.64 26.86
C CYS A 504 1.63 -9.79 25.94
N MET A 505 1.73 -10.18 24.67
CA MET A 505 2.48 -9.41 23.68
C MET A 505 1.88 -8.01 23.48
N TRP A 506 0.56 -7.84 23.66
CA TRP A 506 -0.09 -6.54 23.50
C TRP A 506 0.27 -5.52 24.61
N PRO A 507 0.15 -5.80 25.92
CA PRO A 507 0.70 -4.96 26.98
C PRO A 507 2.22 -4.88 26.93
N ALA A 508 2.94 -5.96 26.61
CA ALA A 508 4.39 -5.90 26.48
C ALA A 508 4.80 -4.92 25.37
N GLN A 509 4.02 -4.84 24.29
CA GLN A 509 4.16 -3.85 23.23
C GLN A 509 3.83 -2.44 23.69
N MET A 510 2.75 -2.25 24.46
CA MET A 510 2.40 -0.94 25.05
C MET A 510 3.45 -0.48 26.07
N LEU A 511 3.96 -1.40 26.88
CA LEU A 511 5.06 -1.17 27.83
C LEU A 511 6.37 -0.91 27.11
N TRP A 512 6.70 -1.68 26.06
CA TRP A 512 7.86 -1.41 25.23
C TRP A 512 7.78 -0.03 24.61
N ARG A 513 6.61 0.38 24.08
CA ARG A 513 6.43 1.79 23.67
C ARG A 513 6.60 2.75 24.84
N GLY A 514 6.12 2.39 26.02
CA GLY A 514 6.35 3.13 27.26
C GLY A 514 7.83 3.27 27.64
N TYR A 515 8.68 2.29 27.30
CA TYR A 515 10.12 2.24 27.56
C TYR A 515 10.98 2.77 26.41
N GLU A 516 10.49 2.69 25.17
CA GLU A 516 11.10 3.24 23.96
C GLU A 516 10.89 4.76 23.88
N ILE A 517 9.86 5.27 24.57
CA ILE A 517 9.91 6.60 25.20
C ILE A 517 11.03 6.51 26.25
N PRO A 518 12.21 7.08 26.02
CA PRO A 518 13.38 6.81 26.87
C PRO A 518 13.07 7.12 28.33
N ASP A 519 13.26 6.09 29.16
CA ASP A 519 13.22 6.17 30.61
C ASP A 519 14.37 7.09 31.07
N VAL A 520 14.04 8.36 31.28
CA VAL A 520 14.95 9.44 31.71
C VAL A 520 15.58 9.14 33.09
N GLY A 521 15.12 8.10 33.79
CA GLY A 521 15.56 7.76 35.15
C GLY A 521 16.78 6.83 35.28
N PHE A 522 17.08 5.95 34.30
CA PHE A 522 18.05 4.87 34.53
C PHE A 522 19.51 5.20 34.15
N SER A 523 19.75 6.29 33.42
CA SER A 523 21.08 6.80 33.12
C SER A 523 21.72 7.61 34.27
N LEU A 524 20.96 7.91 35.34
CA LEU A 524 21.41 8.71 36.48
C LEU A 524 22.44 8.01 37.39
N THR A 525 22.50 6.67 37.41
CA THR A 525 23.25 5.94 38.45
C THR A 525 24.61 5.41 38.00
N LEU A 526 24.89 5.35 36.69
CA LEU A 526 26.07 4.63 36.14
C LEU A 526 27.20 5.52 35.60
N HIS A 527 27.08 6.83 35.61
CA HIS A 527 28.07 7.76 35.02
C HIS A 527 28.88 8.58 36.02
N GLN A 528 28.99 8.09 37.25
CA GLN A 528 29.60 8.81 38.35
C GLN A 528 31.15 8.85 38.37
N LYS A 529 31.89 8.25 37.41
CA LYS A 529 33.33 7.99 37.64
C LYS A 529 34.37 8.55 36.67
N ASP A 530 34.09 8.79 35.41
CA ASP A 530 35.16 9.13 34.46
C ASP A 530 34.66 10.22 33.52
N PHE A 531 35.26 11.43 33.50
CA PHE A 531 35.53 12.22 32.29
C PHE A 531 36.25 13.53 32.61
N GLY A 532 37.54 13.57 32.24
CA GLY A 532 38.23 14.77 31.77
C GLY A 532 38.65 14.54 30.31
N ASN A 533 38.64 15.61 29.51
CA ASN A 533 39.11 15.76 28.11
C ASN A 533 38.17 15.33 26.96
N THR A 534 37.61 16.30 26.20
CA THR A 534 38.07 16.62 24.81
C THR A 534 37.34 17.81 24.11
N GLN A 535 38.17 18.76 23.65
CA GLN A 535 38.12 19.70 22.50
C GLN A 535 36.95 20.66 22.19
N LEU A 536 35.67 20.40 22.48
CA LEU A 536 34.61 21.43 22.25
C LEU A 536 34.45 22.37 23.45
N SER A 537 34.85 21.93 24.64
CA SER A 537 34.92 22.73 25.86
C SER A 537 36.03 23.79 25.86
N ASN A 538 36.91 23.77 24.86
CA ASN A 538 37.98 24.76 24.70
C ASN A 538 37.63 25.87 23.70
N MET A 539 36.48 25.77 23.00
CA MET A 539 35.99 26.88 22.19
C MET A 539 35.33 27.90 23.11
N SER A 540 35.85 29.11 23.12
CA SER A 540 35.20 30.24 23.79
C SER A 540 33.81 30.49 23.19
N ASP A 541 32.88 31.03 23.98
CA ASP A 541 31.56 31.47 23.48
C ASP A 541 31.67 32.38 22.26
N ALA A 542 32.78 33.13 22.14
CA ALA A 542 33.11 33.95 20.98
C ALA A 542 33.40 33.12 19.71
N GLU A 543 34.08 31.99 19.81
CA GLU A 543 34.38 31.10 18.68
C GLU A 543 33.14 30.33 18.23
N ILE A 544 32.30 29.91 19.19
CA ILE A 544 30.99 29.30 18.89
C ILE A 544 30.09 30.33 18.19
N THR A 545 30.03 31.56 18.72
CA THR A 545 29.27 32.66 18.11
C THR A 545 29.83 33.06 16.75
N ALA A 546 31.16 33.07 16.56
CA ALA A 546 31.79 33.35 15.28
C ALA A 546 31.46 32.27 14.23
N TYR A 547 31.55 30.99 14.62
CA TYR A 547 31.20 29.85 13.77
C TYR A 547 29.75 29.90 13.28
N PHE A 548 28.81 30.30 14.15
CA PHE A 548 27.41 30.47 13.75
C PHE A 548 27.11 31.81 13.05
N SER A 549 27.92 32.85 13.31
CA SER A 549 27.83 34.12 12.59
C SER A 549 28.22 33.98 11.11
N ASP A 550 29.17 33.07 10.79
CA ASP A 550 29.57 32.72 9.42
C ASP A 550 28.44 32.03 8.63
N TYR A 551 27.49 31.39 9.30
CA TYR A 551 26.25 30.88 8.67
C TYR A 551 25.13 31.94 8.55
N GLY A 552 25.43 33.21 8.84
CA GLY A 552 24.51 34.35 8.70
C GLY A 552 23.53 34.54 9.86
N TYR A 553 23.75 33.86 11.00
CA TYR A 553 22.88 33.93 12.18
C TYR A 553 23.29 35.04 13.16
N SER A 554 23.47 36.25 12.64
CA SER A 554 23.68 37.43 13.47
C SER A 554 22.35 37.84 14.12
N GLU A 555 22.32 37.94 15.46
CA GLU A 555 21.20 38.47 16.25
C GLU A 555 20.76 39.89 15.79
N LYS A 556 21.62 40.61 15.04
CA LYS A 556 21.26 41.90 14.41
C LYS A 556 20.07 41.77 13.46
N ASN A 557 19.79 40.61 12.88
CA ASN A 557 18.62 40.41 12.00
C ASN A 557 17.31 40.20 12.76
N ALA A 558 17.36 39.91 14.08
CA ALA A 558 16.19 39.68 14.92
C ALA A 558 15.67 40.97 15.59
N LYS A 559 16.42 42.07 15.54
CA LYS A 559 16.12 43.37 16.16
C LYS A 559 16.19 44.48 15.11
N GLY A 560 15.31 45.48 15.20
CA GLY A 560 15.28 46.65 14.32
C GLY A 560 14.20 46.63 13.23
N LYS A 561 14.33 47.53 12.25
CA LYS A 561 13.30 47.88 11.25
C LYS A 561 12.69 46.67 10.52
N TRP A 562 13.48 45.63 10.27
CA TRP A 562 13.00 44.40 9.63
C TRP A 562 11.98 43.62 10.48
N ALA A 563 12.28 43.42 11.77
CA ALA A 563 11.38 42.73 12.68
C ALA A 563 10.13 43.58 13.00
N GLU A 564 10.30 44.90 13.07
CA GLU A 564 9.21 45.88 13.19
C GLU A 564 8.29 45.86 11.96
N ALA A 565 8.84 45.82 10.75
CA ALA A 565 8.05 45.75 9.51
C ALA A 565 7.20 44.47 9.47
N TRP A 566 7.78 43.29 9.75
CA TRP A 566 6.98 42.06 9.86
C TRP A 566 5.97 42.15 11.01
N GLY A 567 6.33 42.70 12.17
CA GLY A 567 5.40 42.94 13.27
C GLY A 567 4.20 43.80 12.87
N GLY A 568 4.46 44.91 12.18
CA GLY A 568 3.46 45.82 11.64
C GLY A 568 2.59 45.17 10.57
N PHE A 569 3.17 44.36 9.68
CA PHE A 569 2.40 43.60 8.70
C PHE A 569 1.39 42.68 9.39
N PHE A 570 1.83 41.84 10.33
CA PHE A 570 0.95 40.89 11.00
C PHE A 570 -0.11 41.54 11.89
N HIS A 571 0.20 42.69 12.50
CA HIS A 571 -0.76 43.42 13.32
C HIS A 571 -1.90 44.01 12.48
N ASN A 572 -1.59 44.40 11.22
CA ASN A 572 -2.54 45.04 10.32
C ASN A 572 -3.14 44.08 9.28
N SER A 573 -2.63 42.86 9.16
CA SER A 573 -3.17 41.83 8.27
C SER A 573 -4.38 41.14 8.89
N PRO A 574 -5.42 40.80 8.12
CA PRO A 574 -6.59 40.10 8.67
C PRO A 574 -6.16 38.68 9.08
N ALA A 575 -6.36 38.36 10.36
CA ALA A 575 -5.88 37.11 10.97
C ALA A 575 -6.52 35.83 10.39
N SER A 576 -7.53 35.96 9.52
CA SER A 576 -8.38 34.86 9.05
C SER A 576 -8.17 34.44 7.58
N PHE A 577 -7.16 34.95 6.88
CA PHE A 577 -6.97 34.55 5.46
C PHE A 577 -6.45 33.12 5.34
N THR A 578 -7.29 32.27 4.74
CA THR A 578 -7.00 30.85 4.49
C THR A 578 -6.82 30.59 2.99
N MET A 579 -6.21 29.46 2.62
CA MET A 579 -6.08 29.10 1.20
C MET A 579 -7.43 28.92 0.49
N SER A 580 -8.51 28.61 1.22
CA SER A 580 -9.87 28.54 0.66
C SER A 580 -10.40 29.89 0.17
N ASP A 581 -9.80 31.00 0.59
CA ASP A 581 -10.23 32.34 0.16
C ASP A 581 -9.58 32.76 -1.18
N MET A 582 -8.52 32.07 -1.62
CA MET A 582 -7.77 32.42 -2.84
C MET A 582 -8.58 32.28 -4.15
N PRO A 583 -9.39 31.23 -4.37
CA PRO A 583 -10.20 31.12 -5.60
C PRO A 583 -11.21 32.27 -5.72
N ASN A 584 -11.76 32.72 -4.61
CA ASN A 584 -12.72 33.83 -4.60
C ASN A 584 -12.08 35.15 -5.05
N LEU A 585 -10.76 35.32 -4.95
CA LEU A 585 -10.06 36.51 -5.42
C LEU A 585 -10.02 36.63 -6.95
N GLN A 586 -10.25 35.55 -7.70
CA GLN A 586 -10.38 35.67 -9.15
C GLN A 586 -11.69 36.37 -9.56
N ASP A 587 -12.76 36.14 -8.79
CA ASP A 587 -14.11 36.59 -9.14
C ASP A 587 -14.60 37.78 -8.30
N SER A 588 -14.04 38.00 -7.11
CA SER A 588 -14.48 39.04 -6.19
C SER A 588 -13.50 40.21 -6.15
N ARG A 589 -14.03 41.39 -6.45
CA ARG A 589 -13.40 42.66 -6.05
C ARG A 589 -13.13 42.55 -4.55
N LEU A 590 -11.90 42.89 -4.14
CA LEU A 590 -11.64 43.13 -2.72
C LEU A 590 -12.76 44.01 -2.14
N PRO A 591 -13.19 43.80 -0.89
CA PRO A 591 -14.10 44.72 -0.22
C PRO A 591 -13.55 46.14 -0.43
N THR A 592 -14.30 46.99 -1.14
CA THR A 592 -13.85 48.33 -1.57
C THR A 592 -13.42 49.22 -0.40
N ASP A 593 -13.83 48.85 0.81
CA ASP A 593 -13.62 49.62 2.03
C ASP A 593 -12.37 49.16 2.81
N TYR A 594 -11.76 48.03 2.45
CA TYR A 594 -10.54 47.57 3.10
C TYR A 594 -9.33 48.27 2.45
N ARG A 595 -8.81 49.31 3.13
CA ARG A 595 -7.57 49.99 2.76
C ARG A 595 -6.41 49.48 3.62
N PRO A 596 -5.62 48.50 3.16
CA PRO A 596 -4.51 47.95 3.92
C PRO A 596 -3.28 48.87 3.96
N THR A 597 -3.44 50.21 4.01
CA THR A 597 -2.33 51.17 3.88
C THR A 597 -1.19 50.88 4.86
N ALA A 598 -1.51 50.51 6.10
CA ALA A 598 -0.51 50.15 7.11
C ALA A 598 0.21 48.83 6.80
N ALA A 599 -0.51 47.82 6.30
CA ALA A 599 0.09 46.53 5.92
C ALA A 599 0.91 46.64 4.62
N LEU A 600 0.46 47.44 3.65
CA LEU A 600 1.19 47.77 2.43
C LEU A 600 2.49 48.52 2.74
N ASN A 601 2.46 49.54 3.60
CA ASN A 601 3.66 50.26 4.02
C ASN A 601 4.69 49.33 4.68
N ALA A 602 4.22 48.36 5.48
CA ALA A 602 5.08 47.34 6.07
C ALA A 602 5.68 46.40 5.01
N LEU A 603 4.90 46.02 3.99
CA LEU A 603 5.40 45.22 2.87
C LEU A 603 6.42 45.97 2.01
N ASP A 604 6.23 47.27 1.80
CA ASP A 604 7.19 48.11 1.09
C ASP A 604 8.54 48.16 1.82
N GLN A 605 8.51 48.27 3.16
CA GLN A 605 9.73 48.18 3.96
C GLN A 605 10.38 46.79 3.88
N ILE A 606 9.59 45.72 3.78
CA ILE A 606 10.10 44.35 3.60
C ILE A 606 10.73 44.18 2.22
N LEU A 607 10.07 44.66 1.16
CA LEU A 607 10.48 44.47 -0.23
C LEU A 607 11.66 45.36 -0.64
N THR A 608 11.90 46.46 0.07
CA THR A 608 13.08 47.32 -0.11
C THR A 608 14.33 46.78 0.58
N ALA A 609 14.18 45.84 1.53
CA ALA A 609 15.31 45.16 2.15
C ALA A 609 15.89 44.09 1.22
N ASP A 610 17.18 43.80 1.36
CA ASP A 610 17.79 42.67 0.67
C ASP A 610 17.32 41.33 1.27
N LEU A 611 16.33 40.73 0.62
CA LEU A 611 15.72 39.45 1.01
C LEU A 611 16.72 38.28 1.05
N ARG A 612 17.91 38.42 0.46
CA ARG A 612 18.95 37.36 0.52
C ARG A 612 19.70 37.37 1.85
N THR A 613 19.82 38.53 2.47
CA THR A 613 20.57 38.73 3.72
C THR A 613 19.67 38.75 4.95
N HIS A 614 18.37 39.01 4.77
CA HIS A 614 17.39 39.04 5.85
C HIS A 614 16.64 37.71 5.96
N ARG A 615 16.56 37.17 7.17
CA ARG A 615 15.78 35.95 7.49
C ARG A 615 14.44 36.32 8.09
N LEU A 616 13.43 35.47 7.91
CA LEU A 616 12.12 35.70 8.49
C LEU A 616 12.23 35.66 10.02
N PRO A 617 11.60 36.58 10.78
CA PRO A 617 11.72 36.58 12.24
C PRO A 617 11.34 35.21 12.83
N PRO A 618 12.05 34.72 13.86
CA PRO A 618 11.88 33.34 14.34
C PRO A 618 10.44 32.99 14.76
N LYS A 619 9.68 33.98 15.25
CA LYS A 619 8.25 33.84 15.59
C LYS A 619 7.35 33.41 14.42
N TYR A 620 7.79 33.59 13.17
CA TYR A 620 7.07 33.22 11.96
C TYR A 620 7.72 32.05 11.21
N ARG A 621 8.87 31.57 11.70
CA ARG A 621 9.63 30.42 11.16
C ARG A 621 9.39 29.14 11.94
N VAL A 622 8.41 29.07 12.83
CA VAL A 622 8.12 27.81 13.50
C VAL A 622 7.23 26.94 12.60
N PRO A 623 7.44 25.61 12.53
CA PRO A 623 6.71 24.73 11.61
C PRO A 623 5.18 24.81 11.69
N TRP A 624 4.66 25.23 12.84
CA TRP A 624 3.25 25.28 13.17
C TRP A 624 2.61 26.66 13.07
N THR A 625 3.35 27.73 12.76
CA THR A 625 2.73 29.03 12.47
C THR A 625 2.18 29.05 11.04
N MET A 626 1.01 29.68 10.85
CA MET A 626 0.57 30.01 9.50
C MET A 626 1.61 30.92 8.84
N THR A 627 1.93 30.62 7.58
CA THR A 627 2.79 31.54 6.82
C THR A 627 2.06 32.85 6.60
N PRO A 628 2.80 33.97 6.52
CA PRO A 628 2.21 35.20 6.02
C PRO A 628 1.84 35.12 4.53
N VAL A 629 2.20 34.07 3.79
CA VAL A 629 2.26 34.11 2.33
C VAL A 629 0.91 34.34 1.66
N ALA A 630 -0.18 33.77 2.21
CA ALA A 630 -1.52 33.98 1.70
C ALA A 630 -1.96 35.43 1.91
N ALA A 631 -1.75 35.97 3.11
CA ALA A 631 -2.08 37.35 3.45
C ALA A 631 -1.24 38.36 2.64
N THR A 632 0.06 38.11 2.46
CA THR A 632 0.93 38.99 1.69
C THR A 632 0.54 39.00 0.21
N ASN A 633 0.25 37.83 -0.37
CA ASN A 633 -0.21 37.75 -1.76
C ASN A 633 -1.56 38.41 -1.93
N HIS A 634 -2.50 38.14 -1.04
CA HIS A 634 -3.81 38.76 -1.07
C HIS A 634 -3.72 40.30 -1.12
N ILE A 635 -2.91 40.90 -0.22
CA ILE A 635 -2.73 42.35 -0.15
C ILE A 635 -2.03 42.90 -1.41
N LEU A 636 -0.93 42.28 -1.85
CA LEU A 636 -0.16 42.75 -3.01
C LEU A 636 -0.93 42.58 -4.33
N LEU A 637 -1.59 41.45 -4.54
CA LEU A 637 -2.36 41.18 -5.76
C LEU A 637 -3.63 42.04 -5.81
N GLY A 638 -4.28 42.23 -4.67
CA GLY A 638 -5.44 43.10 -4.58
C GLY A 638 -5.10 44.58 -4.82
N GLU A 639 -3.97 45.06 -4.29
CA GLU A 639 -3.47 46.40 -4.59
C GLU A 639 -3.03 46.51 -6.05
N GLY A 640 -2.36 45.50 -6.59
CA GLY A 640 -2.00 45.43 -8.01
C GLY A 640 -3.24 45.55 -8.91
N GLN A 641 -4.31 44.81 -8.61
CA GLN A 641 -5.57 44.88 -9.34
C GLN A 641 -6.21 46.27 -9.24
N ARG A 642 -6.23 46.89 -8.06
CA ARG A 642 -6.76 48.24 -7.85
C ARG A 642 -5.99 49.28 -8.68
N LEU A 643 -4.66 49.22 -8.67
CA LEU A 643 -3.79 50.11 -9.44
C LEU A 643 -4.00 49.91 -10.95
N PHE A 644 -4.18 48.66 -11.38
CA PHE A 644 -4.46 48.30 -12.76
C PHE A 644 -5.79 48.89 -13.27
N GLU A 645 -6.83 48.81 -12.44
CA GLU A 645 -8.14 49.44 -12.70
C GLU A 645 -8.05 50.97 -12.71
N ALA A 646 -7.19 51.55 -11.86
CA ALA A 646 -6.88 52.98 -11.84
C ALA A 646 -5.95 53.44 -12.97
N ASN A 647 -5.60 52.55 -13.92
CA ASN A 647 -4.70 52.81 -15.04
C ASN A 647 -3.25 53.19 -14.61
N GLN A 648 -2.83 52.79 -13.41
CA GLN A 648 -1.47 52.89 -12.88
C GLN A 648 -0.72 51.58 -13.14
N LEU A 649 -0.43 51.33 -14.42
CA LEU A 649 -0.05 50.00 -14.91
C LEU A 649 1.33 49.54 -14.46
N ASP A 650 2.30 50.46 -14.37
CA ASP A 650 3.65 50.16 -13.92
C ASP A 650 3.66 49.73 -12.45
N GLU A 651 2.97 50.50 -11.60
CA GLU A 651 2.83 50.21 -10.19
C GLU A 651 2.07 48.88 -9.98
N ALA A 652 1.01 48.64 -10.76
CA ALA A 652 0.27 47.38 -10.73
C ALA A 652 1.16 46.16 -11.00
N LEU A 653 1.93 46.19 -12.09
CA LEU A 653 2.82 45.09 -12.46
C LEU A 653 3.96 44.92 -11.44
N THR A 654 4.46 46.02 -10.88
CA THR A 654 5.44 46.00 -9.80
C THR A 654 4.87 45.25 -8.58
N ARG A 655 3.62 45.54 -8.17
CA ARG A 655 2.97 44.85 -7.04
C ARG A 655 2.82 43.35 -7.25
N VAL A 656 2.40 42.93 -8.45
CA VAL A 656 2.25 41.50 -8.76
C VAL A 656 3.61 40.80 -8.81
N THR A 657 4.64 41.44 -9.36
CA THR A 657 6.01 40.88 -9.39
C THR A 657 6.62 40.80 -7.98
N GLN A 658 6.32 41.77 -7.12
CA GLN A 658 6.64 41.72 -5.69
C GLN A 658 5.95 40.55 -4.98
N ALA A 659 4.70 40.22 -5.33
CA ALA A 659 3.99 39.07 -4.78
C ALA A 659 4.67 37.73 -5.15
N VAL A 660 5.13 37.59 -6.40
CA VAL A 660 5.96 36.44 -6.84
C VAL A 660 7.26 36.37 -6.04
N THR A 661 7.98 37.50 -5.94
CA THR A 661 9.26 37.59 -5.21
C THR A 661 9.11 37.18 -3.75
N LEU A 662 8.08 37.69 -3.07
CA LEU A 662 7.84 37.43 -1.67
C LEU A 662 7.35 35.99 -1.42
N SER A 663 6.55 35.43 -2.34
CA SER A 663 6.16 34.01 -2.28
C SER A 663 7.37 33.09 -2.34
N ARG A 664 8.32 33.37 -3.25
CA ARG A 664 9.57 32.62 -3.35
C ARG A 664 10.41 32.74 -2.10
N TYR A 665 10.63 33.96 -1.62
CA TYR A 665 11.33 34.19 -0.35
C TYR A 665 10.70 33.42 0.81
N LEU A 666 9.37 33.47 0.95
CA LEU A 666 8.65 32.76 2.02
C LEU A 666 8.69 31.24 1.85
N SER A 667 8.75 30.72 0.63
CA SER A 667 9.00 29.29 0.40
C SER A 667 10.41 28.89 0.84
N GLN A 668 11.40 29.77 0.68
CA GLN A 668 12.79 29.54 1.12
C GLN A 668 12.94 29.62 2.63
N GLU A 669 12.10 30.39 3.31
CA GLU A 669 12.06 30.50 4.78
C GLU A 669 11.08 29.52 5.44
N ALA A 670 10.33 28.74 4.64
CA ALA A 670 9.39 27.75 5.14
C ALA A 670 10.11 26.70 6.00
N THR A 671 9.43 26.26 7.05
CA THR A 671 9.93 25.27 8.03
C THR A 671 8.98 24.09 8.18
N SER A 672 7.83 24.16 7.54
CA SER A 672 6.96 23.02 7.31
C SER A 672 6.50 22.90 5.87
N TRP A 673 6.08 21.68 5.53
CA TRP A 673 5.58 21.34 4.21
C TRP A 673 4.32 22.13 3.86
N LEU A 674 3.45 22.36 4.84
CA LEU A 674 2.26 23.19 4.68
C LEU A 674 2.63 24.63 4.30
N GLN A 675 3.63 25.19 4.98
CA GLN A 675 4.11 26.55 4.73
C GLN A 675 4.67 26.69 3.31
N TRP A 676 5.51 25.74 2.93
CA TRP A 676 6.12 25.69 1.60
C TRP A 676 5.06 25.53 0.50
N ARG A 677 4.12 24.60 0.68
CA ARG A 677 3.01 24.38 -0.25
C ARG A 677 2.17 25.65 -0.43
N GLN A 678 1.82 26.33 0.66
CA GLN A 678 1.07 27.59 0.59
C GLN A 678 1.83 28.63 -0.22
N ALA A 679 3.14 28.77 -0.01
CA ALA A 679 3.95 29.74 -0.72
C ALA A 679 3.99 29.45 -2.23
N ILE A 680 4.11 28.18 -2.60
CA ILE A 680 4.12 27.72 -3.99
C ILE A 680 2.76 27.93 -4.68
N VAL A 681 1.66 27.62 -4.00
CA VAL A 681 0.31 27.89 -4.51
C VAL A 681 0.10 29.39 -4.73
N CYS A 682 0.56 30.23 -3.80
CA CYS A 682 0.47 31.68 -3.93
C CYS A 682 1.36 32.21 -5.08
N GLU A 683 2.53 31.63 -5.27
CA GLU A 683 3.42 31.97 -6.39
C GLU A 683 2.76 31.67 -7.74
N LEU A 684 2.14 30.49 -7.90
CA LEU A 684 1.35 30.14 -9.08
C LEU A 684 0.23 31.14 -9.34
N PHE A 685 -0.49 31.52 -8.28
CA PHE A 685 -1.60 32.45 -8.37
C PHE A 685 -1.14 33.86 -8.79
N ALA A 686 -0.04 34.34 -8.21
CA ALA A 686 0.56 35.62 -8.59
C ALA A 686 1.03 35.62 -10.06
N MET A 687 1.61 34.52 -10.54
CA MET A 687 1.98 34.37 -11.96
C MET A 687 0.76 34.37 -12.89
N GLU A 688 -0.36 33.74 -12.49
CA GLU A 688 -1.60 33.78 -13.29
C GLU A 688 -2.23 35.18 -13.32
N VAL A 689 -2.16 35.94 -12.23
CA VAL A 689 -2.54 37.37 -12.25
C VAL A 689 -1.61 38.16 -13.18
N LEU A 690 -0.30 37.90 -13.12
CA LEU A 690 0.67 38.56 -13.98
C LEU A 690 0.39 38.26 -15.47
N HIS A 691 0.09 37.00 -15.82
CA HIS A 691 -0.30 36.58 -17.17
C HIS A 691 -1.48 37.38 -17.72
N ARG A 692 -2.47 37.67 -16.87
CA ARG A 692 -3.63 38.49 -17.23
C ARG A 692 -3.23 39.95 -17.48
N MET A 693 -2.45 40.53 -16.58
CA MET A 693 -2.06 41.94 -16.68
C MET A 693 -1.16 42.19 -17.88
N ILE A 694 -0.16 41.34 -18.14
CA ILE A 694 0.77 41.52 -19.27
C ILE A 694 0.10 41.39 -20.64
N ALA A 695 -1.09 40.80 -20.71
CA ALA A 695 -1.86 40.68 -21.93
C ALA A 695 -2.62 41.95 -22.33
N ASP A 696 -2.75 42.92 -21.41
CA ASP A 696 -3.52 44.15 -21.64
C ASP A 696 -2.82 45.09 -22.64
N ASP A 697 -3.60 45.60 -23.58
CA ASP A 697 -3.13 46.44 -24.69
C ASP A 697 -2.68 47.84 -24.29
N ARG A 698 -3.02 48.28 -23.08
CA ARG A 698 -2.56 49.54 -22.53
C ARG A 698 -1.07 49.51 -22.13
N LEU A 699 -0.47 48.33 -22.03
CA LEU A 699 0.95 48.18 -21.70
C LEU A 699 1.86 48.42 -22.88
N THR A 700 2.87 49.27 -22.69
CA THR A 700 3.91 49.54 -23.68
C THR A 700 5.00 48.46 -23.67
N GLU A 701 5.79 48.38 -24.75
CA GLU A 701 6.93 47.45 -24.83
C GLU A 701 7.96 47.70 -23.72
N GLU A 702 8.22 48.96 -23.37
CA GLU A 702 9.18 49.35 -22.33
C GLU A 702 8.74 48.86 -20.94
N GLN A 703 7.45 48.97 -20.63
CA GLN A 703 6.88 48.48 -19.37
C GLN A 703 7.01 46.95 -19.28
N LEU A 704 6.69 46.24 -20.37
CA LEU A 704 6.88 44.79 -20.44
C LEU A 704 8.36 44.38 -20.33
N ALA A 705 9.28 45.15 -20.90
CA ALA A 705 10.72 44.92 -20.76
C ALA A 705 11.20 45.07 -19.30
N ARG A 706 10.71 46.10 -18.61
CA ARG A 706 10.99 46.33 -17.18
C ARG A 706 10.48 45.18 -16.33
N VAL A 707 9.23 44.76 -16.53
CA VAL A 707 8.63 43.63 -15.81
C VAL A 707 9.36 42.32 -16.11
N GLY A 708 9.81 42.10 -17.35
CA GLY A 708 10.67 40.96 -17.67
C GLY A 708 11.97 40.94 -16.87
N SER A 709 12.62 42.10 -16.72
CA SER A 709 13.83 42.25 -15.90
C SER A 709 13.57 42.00 -14.41
N GLU A 710 12.48 42.56 -13.88
CA GLU A 710 12.09 42.36 -12.47
C GLU A 710 11.68 40.91 -12.18
N PHE A 711 10.89 40.30 -13.07
CA PHE A 711 10.51 38.89 -12.96
C PHE A 711 11.74 37.97 -13.04
N HIS A 712 12.71 38.27 -13.91
CA HIS A 712 13.97 37.53 -13.99
C HIS A 712 14.80 37.65 -12.70
N LYS A 713 14.83 38.83 -12.07
CA LYS A 713 15.44 38.98 -10.73
C LYS A 713 14.68 38.15 -9.70
N ALA A 714 13.36 38.13 -9.74
CA ALA A 714 12.53 37.32 -8.86
C ALA A 714 12.74 35.81 -9.06
N SER A 715 13.05 35.32 -10.27
CA SER A 715 13.33 33.90 -10.57
C SER A 715 14.69 33.41 -10.13
N SER A 716 15.58 34.32 -9.75
CA SER A 716 16.86 33.91 -9.15
C SER A 716 16.70 33.21 -7.78
N PHE A 717 15.52 33.28 -7.14
CA PHE A 717 15.22 32.61 -5.88
C PHE A 717 14.66 31.20 -6.11
N TRP A 718 15.45 30.18 -5.79
CA TRP A 718 15.07 28.79 -5.96
C TRP A 718 14.13 28.33 -4.85
N THR A 719 12.95 27.83 -5.22
CA THR A 719 12.04 27.15 -4.31
C THR A 719 12.39 25.67 -4.35
N THR A 720 12.90 25.12 -3.24
CA THR A 720 13.19 23.67 -3.15
C THR A 720 12.65 23.15 -1.82
N GLY A 721 12.12 21.93 -1.82
CA GLY A 721 11.70 21.26 -0.58
C GLY A 721 12.86 21.10 0.42
N MET A 722 14.11 21.10 -0.07
CA MET A 722 15.31 21.04 0.77
C MET A 722 15.44 22.24 1.72
N ASN A 723 14.95 23.42 1.33
CA ASN A 723 14.95 24.60 2.21
C ASN A 723 14.10 24.37 3.46
N VAL A 724 12.99 23.64 3.34
CA VAL A 724 12.12 23.27 4.47
C VAL A 724 12.89 22.45 5.49
N THR A 725 13.57 21.40 5.04
CA THR A 725 14.39 20.55 5.89
C THR A 725 15.52 21.34 6.55
N ARG A 726 16.25 22.14 5.77
CA ARG A 726 17.37 22.94 6.27
C ARG A 726 16.90 23.91 7.35
N ASN A 727 15.84 24.66 7.11
CA ASN A 727 15.34 25.62 8.08
C ASN A 727 14.75 24.95 9.32
N ARG A 728 14.08 23.80 9.14
CA ARG A 728 13.54 23.01 10.25
C ARG A 728 14.66 22.50 11.15
N ALA A 729 15.75 22.01 10.58
CA ALA A 729 16.93 21.60 11.34
C ALA A 729 17.50 22.76 12.16
N VAL A 730 17.61 23.96 11.56
CA VAL A 730 18.10 25.13 12.29
C VAL A 730 17.14 25.58 13.39
N VAL A 731 15.83 25.59 13.14
CA VAL A 731 14.85 25.94 14.17
C VAL A 731 14.91 24.97 15.36
N TYR A 732 15.05 23.66 15.10
CA TYR A 732 15.23 22.69 16.17
C TYR A 732 16.55 22.88 16.90
N GLN A 733 17.64 23.16 16.18
CA GLN A 733 18.93 23.46 16.81
C GLN A 733 18.85 24.71 17.70
N GLN A 734 18.15 25.75 17.28
CA GLN A 734 17.94 26.96 18.08
C GLN A 734 17.11 26.69 19.34
N LEU A 735 16.06 25.88 19.23
CA LEU A 735 15.27 25.42 20.38
C LEU A 735 16.10 24.59 21.35
N LEU A 736 17.10 23.84 20.85
CA LEU A 736 17.98 23.00 21.65
C LEU A 736 19.06 23.82 22.39
N HIS A 737 19.69 24.80 21.73
CA HIS A 737 20.82 25.56 22.30
C HIS A 737 20.42 26.81 23.08
N HIS A 738 19.30 27.46 22.74
CA HIS A 738 18.89 28.70 23.38
C HIS A 738 17.56 28.49 24.12
N ARG A 739 17.64 28.27 25.43
CA ARG A 739 16.49 28.39 26.35
C ARG A 739 16.03 29.85 26.44
N GLY A 740 15.50 30.38 25.35
CA GLY A 740 14.99 31.74 25.23
C GLY A 740 13.51 31.77 24.86
N TYR A 741 13.05 32.91 24.34
CA TYR A 741 11.64 33.18 24.05
C TYR A 741 10.89 32.06 23.31
N LEU A 742 11.52 31.40 22.31
CA LEU A 742 10.88 30.30 21.58
C LEU A 742 10.68 29.04 22.45
N TRP A 743 11.66 28.73 23.31
CA TRP A 743 11.61 27.64 24.28
C TRP A 743 10.52 27.88 25.34
N ASP A 744 10.47 29.10 25.87
CA ASP A 744 9.48 29.49 26.89
C ASP A 744 8.06 29.52 26.32
N LYS A 745 7.88 30.01 25.08
CA LYS A 745 6.59 30.01 24.40
C LYS A 745 6.14 28.59 24.04
N TYR A 746 7.07 27.73 23.62
CA TYR A 746 6.80 26.31 23.39
C TYR A 746 6.35 25.61 24.69
N ASN A 747 7.06 25.84 25.80
CA ASN A 747 6.68 25.33 27.12
C ASN A 747 5.35 25.91 27.62
N ALA A 748 5.08 27.20 27.40
CA ALA A 748 3.82 27.84 27.77
C ALA A 748 2.65 27.25 26.98
N LEU A 749 2.81 27.01 25.67
CA LEU A 749 1.84 26.34 24.81
C LEU A 749 1.53 24.90 25.25
N ILE A 750 2.55 24.12 25.64
CA ILE A 750 2.34 22.79 26.22
C ILE A 750 1.57 22.89 27.55
N LYS A 751 1.85 23.90 28.36
CA LYS A 751 1.21 24.10 29.67
C LYS A 751 -0.24 24.59 29.55
N GLU A 752 -0.55 25.51 28.63
CA GLU A 752 -1.92 25.98 28.37
C GLU A 752 -2.80 24.88 27.77
N ASN A 753 -2.27 24.09 26.82
CA ASN A 753 -3.03 23.01 26.19
C ASN A 753 -3.23 21.76 27.06
N ARG A 754 -2.63 21.68 28.26
CA ARG A 754 -2.94 20.61 29.21
C ARG A 754 -4.32 20.75 29.86
N ASN A 755 -4.90 21.95 29.87
CA ASN A 755 -6.15 22.23 30.60
C ASN A 755 -7.37 22.54 29.70
N GLY A 756 -7.20 22.57 28.37
CA GLY A 756 -8.22 23.01 27.42
C GLY A 756 -8.65 21.97 26.39
N TYR A 757 -8.99 20.74 26.82
CA TYR A 757 -9.71 19.79 25.95
C TYR A 757 -11.22 20.09 26.00
N GLY A 758 -11.65 21.18 25.36
CA GLY A 758 -13.08 21.47 25.21
C GLY A 758 -13.38 22.94 24.93
N GLY A 759 -13.45 23.32 23.65
CA GLY A 759 -13.95 24.63 23.24
C GLY A 759 -13.27 25.11 21.96
N GLY A 760 -13.99 25.04 20.85
CA GLY A 760 -13.47 25.27 19.51
C GLY A 760 -12.80 26.64 19.32
N THR A 761 -11.54 26.61 18.90
CA THR A 761 -11.06 27.34 17.72
C THR A 761 -10.03 26.44 17.03
N ASN A 762 -10.25 26.23 15.74
CA ASN A 762 -9.86 25.05 14.99
C ASN A 762 -8.46 25.14 14.39
N GLY A 763 -7.77 24.00 14.32
CA GLY A 763 -6.70 23.76 13.36
C GLY A 763 -5.54 22.88 13.85
N TRP A 764 -5.08 23.05 15.09
CA TRP A 764 -3.79 22.48 15.49
C TRP A 764 -3.82 21.02 15.97
N PRO A 765 -4.76 20.59 16.85
CA PRO A 765 -4.87 19.18 17.21
C PRO A 765 -5.24 18.33 16.00
N GLU A 766 -6.14 18.81 15.13
CA GLU A 766 -6.45 18.16 13.86
C GLU A 766 -5.27 18.14 12.91
N ALA A 767 -4.48 19.22 12.75
CA ALA A 767 -3.29 19.18 11.88
C ALA A 767 -2.20 18.22 12.40
N ILE A 768 -2.04 18.07 13.72
CA ILE A 768 -1.14 17.06 14.29
C ILE A 768 -1.76 15.65 14.16
N ILE A 769 -3.05 15.49 14.42
CA ILE A 769 -3.79 14.22 14.26
C ILE A 769 -3.89 13.80 12.79
N ASN A 770 -3.82 14.74 11.85
CA ASN A 770 -3.87 14.54 10.40
C ASN A 770 -2.47 14.57 9.76
N SER A 771 -1.42 15.07 10.45
CA SER A 771 -0.04 14.94 9.99
C SER A 771 0.37 13.48 9.98
N ASN A 772 1.20 13.08 9.01
CA ASN A 772 1.58 11.67 8.93
C ASN A 772 2.29 11.23 10.23
N TRP A 773 2.19 9.95 10.57
CA TRP A 773 2.69 9.42 11.82
C TRP A 773 4.21 9.63 12.02
N ALA A 774 5.00 9.70 10.95
CA ALA A 774 6.43 9.96 11.00
C ALA A 774 6.75 11.42 11.39
N GLU A 775 5.90 12.38 11.03
CA GLU A 775 6.05 13.78 11.43
C GLU A 775 5.69 13.96 12.92
N ARG A 776 4.62 13.29 13.37
CA ARG A 776 4.29 13.17 14.80
C ARG A 776 5.42 12.52 15.61
N ARG A 777 6.00 11.43 15.11
CA ARG A 777 7.09 10.70 15.79
C ARG A 777 8.38 11.52 15.85
N ARG A 778 8.75 12.22 14.78
CA ARG A 778 9.91 13.13 14.76
C ARG A 778 9.74 14.27 15.76
N MET A 779 8.54 14.83 15.85
CA MET A 779 8.22 15.87 16.84
C MET A 779 8.27 15.31 18.27
N MET A 780 7.65 14.16 18.54
CA MET A 780 7.70 13.52 19.87
C MET A 780 9.13 13.12 20.30
N ASN A 781 9.96 12.64 19.37
CA ASN A 781 11.35 12.31 19.64
C ASN A 781 12.20 13.56 19.90
N ALA A 782 11.96 14.66 19.16
CA ALA A 782 12.59 15.94 19.45
C ALA A 782 12.18 16.45 20.84
N ILE A 783 10.90 16.33 21.20
CA ILE A 783 10.37 16.72 22.52
C ILE A 783 10.96 15.87 23.66
N GLN A 784 11.13 14.56 23.45
CA GLN A 784 11.77 13.67 24.41
C GLN A 784 13.26 13.97 24.59
N LEU A 785 13.97 14.22 23.49
CA LEU A 785 15.37 14.64 23.50
C LEU A 785 15.53 15.98 24.24
N ILE A 786 14.60 16.88 24.02
CA ILE A 786 14.51 18.16 24.69
C ILE A 786 14.17 17.99 26.19
N ALA A 787 13.26 17.09 26.55
CA ALA A 787 12.91 16.81 27.94
C ALA A 787 14.07 16.17 28.71
N SER A 788 14.85 15.28 28.06
CA SER A 788 16.06 14.70 28.63
C SER A 788 17.20 15.72 28.76
N LEU A 789 17.33 16.67 27.81
CA LEU A 789 18.25 17.82 27.90
C LEU A 789 17.83 18.88 28.96
N ASN A 790 16.56 18.93 29.37
CA ASN A 790 16.12 19.84 30.43
C ASN A 790 16.31 19.25 31.83
N GLN A 791 16.12 17.94 32.00
CA GLN A 791 16.39 17.28 33.28
C GLN A 791 17.90 17.25 33.63
N SER A 792 18.81 17.28 32.63
CA SER A 792 20.27 17.34 32.82
C SER A 792 20.83 18.69 33.33
N THR A 793 19.99 19.71 33.51
CA THR A 793 20.45 21.06 33.93
C THR A 793 19.92 21.54 35.27
N GLY A 794 18.91 20.86 35.84
CA GLY A 794 18.27 21.27 37.09
C GLY A 794 18.97 20.79 38.36
N ALA A 795 19.95 19.90 38.27
CA ALA A 795 20.55 19.22 39.42
C ALA A 795 22.08 19.21 39.38
N GLY A 796 22.74 20.34 39.06
CA GLY A 796 24.18 20.54 39.28
C GLY A 796 25.16 19.52 38.66
N GLN A 797 24.69 18.54 37.89
CA GLN A 797 25.46 17.50 37.22
C GLN A 797 25.42 17.75 35.71
N GLN A 798 26.56 18.17 35.16
CA GLN A 798 26.75 18.38 33.73
C GLN A 798 26.88 17.02 33.01
N HIS A 799 25.81 16.58 32.35
CA HIS A 799 25.90 15.54 31.32
C HIS A 799 26.02 16.20 29.95
N GLU A 800 27.16 16.03 29.29
CA GLU A 800 27.27 16.23 27.84
C GLU A 800 26.49 15.12 27.13
N VAL A 801 25.31 15.46 26.62
CA VAL A 801 24.76 14.71 25.49
C VAL A 801 25.67 15.00 24.31
N PRO A 802 26.27 14.00 23.63
CA PRO A 802 27.17 14.26 22.53
C PRO A 802 26.41 15.08 21.48
N ILE A 803 26.84 16.33 21.27
CA ILE A 803 26.41 17.16 20.15
C ILE A 803 26.52 16.35 18.85
N GLU A 804 27.47 15.42 18.78
CA GLU A 804 27.61 14.46 17.70
C GLU A 804 26.41 13.51 17.53
N LYS A 805 25.72 13.06 18.60
CA LYS A 805 24.48 12.27 18.47
C LYS A 805 23.30 13.11 18.02
N VAL A 806 23.22 14.36 18.46
CA VAL A 806 22.18 15.31 18.03
C VAL A 806 22.41 15.72 16.58
N ASN A 807 23.65 16.06 16.21
CA ASN A 807 24.07 16.36 14.86
C ASN A 807 23.89 15.14 13.95
N ARG A 808 24.32 13.95 14.37
CA ARG A 808 24.08 12.71 13.61
C ARG A 808 22.59 12.42 13.49
N TRP A 809 21.75 12.70 14.50
CA TRP A 809 20.30 12.58 14.38
C TRP A 809 19.68 13.63 13.46
N LEU A 810 20.16 14.88 13.49
CA LEU A 810 19.73 15.96 12.59
C LEU A 810 20.18 15.67 11.15
N GLU A 811 21.40 15.19 10.94
CA GLU A 811 21.96 14.74 9.67
C GLU A 811 21.22 13.51 9.15
N THR A 812 20.94 12.52 10.01
CA THR A 812 20.16 11.33 9.65
C THR A 812 18.70 11.70 9.37
N SER A 813 18.12 12.67 10.09
CA SER A 813 16.75 13.16 9.84
C SER A 813 16.68 14.01 8.57
N ALA A 814 17.74 14.78 8.26
CA ALA A 814 17.87 15.54 7.03
C ALA A 814 18.05 14.60 5.83
N ALA A 815 18.93 13.60 5.94
CA ALA A 815 19.12 12.54 4.96
C ALA A 815 17.83 11.71 4.79
N ASN A 816 17.14 11.38 5.87
CA ASN A 816 15.86 10.66 5.83
C ASN A 816 14.74 11.50 5.23
N SER A 817 14.77 12.84 5.35
CA SER A 817 13.79 13.71 4.70
C SER A 817 14.07 13.93 3.20
N GLN A 818 15.35 13.88 2.78
CA GLN A 818 15.71 13.76 1.36
C GLN A 818 15.31 12.39 0.81
N LEU A 819 15.46 11.33 1.60
CA LEU A 819 14.97 10.00 1.26
C LEU A 819 13.44 9.94 1.24
N ASP A 820 12.70 10.62 2.13
CA ASP A 820 11.23 10.73 2.06
C ASP A 820 10.77 11.45 0.78
N PHE A 821 11.56 12.41 0.27
CA PHE A 821 11.33 13.06 -1.03
C PHE A 821 11.60 12.12 -2.22
N ILE A 822 12.44 11.09 -2.04
CA ILE A 822 12.73 10.08 -3.06
C ILE A 822 11.85 8.81 -2.88
N ALA A 823 11.33 8.58 -1.67
CA ALA A 823 10.68 7.36 -1.21
C ALA A 823 9.16 7.51 -0.98
N ASP A 824 8.58 8.69 -1.26
CA ASP A 824 7.13 8.79 -1.46
C ASP A 824 6.74 7.74 -2.51
N PRO A 825 5.89 6.75 -2.18
CA PRO A 825 5.52 5.67 -3.11
C PRO A 825 4.96 6.18 -4.44
N ALA A 826 4.42 7.41 -4.46
CA ALA A 826 4.01 8.09 -5.69
C ALA A 826 5.21 8.34 -6.62
N LEU A 827 6.32 8.90 -6.13
CA LEU A 827 7.51 9.22 -6.94
C LEU A 827 8.21 8.01 -7.57
N ILE A 828 8.06 6.80 -7.01
CA ILE A 828 8.68 5.57 -7.53
C ILE A 828 7.74 4.80 -8.47
N GLY A 829 6.42 4.99 -8.37
CA GLY A 829 5.43 4.31 -9.20
C GLY A 829 5.23 4.88 -10.62
N GLY A 830 6.01 5.87 -11.04
CA GLY A 830 5.71 6.65 -12.26
C GLY A 830 4.47 7.55 -12.12
N TYR A 831 3.83 7.57 -10.95
CA TYR A 831 2.71 8.44 -10.61
C TYR A 831 3.23 9.72 -9.97
N GLU A 832 3.31 10.81 -10.72
CA GLU A 832 3.72 12.11 -10.17
C GLU A 832 2.94 12.42 -8.88
N SER A 833 3.63 12.54 -7.74
CA SER A 833 3.00 12.89 -6.48
C SER A 833 2.29 14.24 -6.62
N PRO A 834 1.16 14.50 -5.92
CA PRO A 834 0.53 15.82 -5.94
C PRO A 834 1.51 16.98 -5.67
N GLN A 835 2.54 16.71 -4.86
CA GLN A 835 3.65 17.56 -4.49
C GLN A 835 4.58 17.83 -5.67
N GLU A 836 4.99 16.78 -6.38
CA GLU A 836 5.82 16.88 -7.58
C GLU A 836 5.07 17.58 -8.71
N ARG A 837 3.77 17.30 -8.89
CA ARG A 837 2.92 18.02 -9.85
C ARG A 837 2.85 19.51 -9.55
N LEU A 838 2.67 19.88 -8.29
CA LEU A 838 2.65 21.27 -7.86
C LEU A 838 4.00 21.95 -8.15
N PHE A 839 5.10 21.27 -7.80
CA PHE A 839 6.46 21.74 -8.05
C PHE A 839 6.72 21.95 -9.53
N ARG A 840 6.50 20.93 -10.37
CA ARG A 840 6.61 21.02 -11.83
C ARG A 840 5.72 22.12 -12.39
N GLY A 841 4.50 22.25 -11.88
CA GLY A 841 3.57 23.31 -12.27
C GLY A 841 4.13 24.72 -12.07
N VAL A 842 4.91 24.95 -11.00
CA VAL A 842 5.51 26.26 -10.73
C VAL A 842 6.66 26.56 -11.67
N PHE A 843 7.54 25.59 -11.91
CA PHE A 843 8.60 25.76 -12.91
C PHE A 843 8.02 25.99 -14.32
N ASN A 844 6.96 25.27 -14.65
CA ASN A 844 6.28 25.44 -15.94
C ASN A 844 5.62 26.82 -16.03
N ALA A 845 4.93 27.25 -14.99
CA ALA A 845 4.31 28.58 -14.92
C ALA A 845 5.36 29.70 -14.95
N GLU A 846 6.50 29.53 -14.28
CA GLU A 846 7.61 30.48 -14.31
C GLU A 846 8.18 30.64 -15.71
N ARG A 847 8.52 29.53 -16.36
CA ARG A 847 9.03 29.52 -17.73
C ARG A 847 8.00 30.14 -18.67
N ALA A 848 6.74 29.74 -18.55
CA ALA A 848 5.66 30.28 -19.34
C ALA A 848 5.49 31.79 -19.14
N THR A 849 5.60 32.29 -17.91
CA THR A 849 5.54 33.73 -17.61
C THR A 849 6.64 34.49 -18.35
N GLY A 850 7.88 33.98 -18.29
CA GLY A 850 9.01 34.58 -19.02
C GLY A 850 8.77 34.62 -20.53
N VAL A 851 8.32 33.50 -21.11
CA VAL A 851 8.00 33.41 -22.55
C VAL A 851 6.85 34.35 -22.93
N MET A 852 5.79 34.42 -22.11
CA MET A 852 4.62 35.28 -22.36
C MET A 852 4.97 36.76 -22.33
N ILE A 853 5.84 37.20 -21.41
CA ILE A 853 6.32 38.59 -21.39
C ILE A 853 7.02 38.91 -22.71
N VAL A 854 7.92 38.04 -23.17
CA VAL A 854 8.65 38.25 -24.43
C VAL A 854 7.73 38.20 -25.65
N LEU A 855 6.76 37.29 -25.68
CA LEU A 855 5.74 37.22 -26.74
C LEU A 855 4.88 38.49 -26.80
N GLN A 856 4.49 39.04 -25.64
CA GLN A 856 3.73 40.29 -25.60
C GLN A 856 4.60 41.48 -26.05
N ARG A 857 5.88 41.52 -25.69
CA ARG A 857 6.82 42.53 -26.23
C ARG A 857 6.92 42.47 -27.75
N TYR A 858 7.11 41.27 -28.29
CA TYR A 858 7.12 41.04 -29.73
C TYR A 858 5.84 41.60 -30.37
N ARG A 859 4.67 41.26 -29.81
CA ARG A 859 3.39 41.76 -30.32
C ARG A 859 3.26 43.27 -30.25
N ARG A 860 3.72 43.92 -29.18
CA ARG A 860 3.68 45.39 -29.07
C ARG A 860 4.54 46.06 -30.13
N LYS A 861 5.70 45.47 -30.44
CA LYS A 861 6.63 46.00 -31.44
C LYS A 861 6.19 45.75 -32.88
N HIS A 862 5.65 44.56 -33.17
CA HIS A 862 5.35 44.12 -34.54
C HIS A 862 3.86 44.15 -34.90
N GLY A 863 2.96 44.39 -33.94
CA GLY A 863 1.51 44.39 -34.12
C GLY A 863 0.87 43.00 -34.19
N HIS A 864 1.66 41.92 -34.22
CA HIS A 864 1.20 40.54 -34.25
C HIS A 864 2.11 39.64 -33.41
N PHE A 865 1.61 38.47 -32.99
CA PHE A 865 2.44 37.46 -32.35
C PHE A 865 3.40 36.80 -33.37
N PRO A 866 4.57 36.29 -32.93
CA PRO A 866 5.50 35.62 -33.84
C PRO A 866 4.92 34.30 -34.36
N GLY A 867 5.36 33.86 -35.55
CA GLY A 867 4.98 32.56 -36.09
C GLY A 867 5.70 31.41 -35.38
N SER A 868 6.84 31.69 -34.74
CA SER A 868 7.63 30.70 -34.01
C SER A 868 8.28 31.31 -32.76
N LEU A 869 8.53 30.48 -31.73
CA LEU A 869 9.32 30.91 -30.56
C LEU A 869 10.78 31.28 -30.94
N LEU A 870 11.27 30.85 -32.11
CA LEU A 870 12.61 31.21 -32.60
C LEU A 870 12.73 32.69 -32.96
N ASP A 871 11.62 33.32 -33.34
CA ASP A 871 11.58 34.74 -33.73
C ASP A 871 11.79 35.65 -32.50
N LEU A 872 11.67 35.11 -31.28
CA LEU A 872 11.90 35.85 -30.04
C LEU A 872 13.38 36.15 -29.76
N SER A 873 14.30 35.55 -30.52
CA SER A 873 15.75 35.78 -30.37
C SER A 873 16.16 37.25 -30.45
N GLU A 874 15.42 38.08 -31.18
CA GLU A 874 15.62 39.53 -31.27
C GLU A 874 15.52 40.24 -29.90
N PHE A 875 14.73 39.69 -28.97
CA PHE A 875 14.51 40.27 -27.65
C PHE A 875 15.51 39.79 -26.60
N GLY A 876 16.64 39.22 -27.04
CA GLY A 876 17.65 38.60 -26.16
C GLY A 876 17.15 37.31 -25.51
N PHE A 877 16.03 36.77 -25.98
CA PHE A 877 15.52 35.49 -25.53
C PHE A 877 16.29 34.37 -26.23
N ASN A 878 17.32 33.87 -25.55
CA ASN A 878 18.01 32.69 -26.04
C ASN A 878 17.14 31.47 -25.70
N ALA A 879 16.62 30.76 -26.70
CA ALA A 879 15.84 29.53 -26.47
C ALA A 879 16.64 28.48 -25.66
N THR A 880 17.98 28.60 -25.63
CA THR A 880 18.85 27.79 -24.78
C THR A 880 18.88 28.23 -23.30
N ASP A 881 18.51 29.47 -22.95
CA ASP A 881 18.31 29.89 -21.56
C ASP A 881 17.02 29.28 -20.97
N ILE A 882 16.06 28.85 -21.81
CA ILE A 882 14.94 28.00 -21.35
C ILE A 882 15.47 26.61 -20.91
N ARG A 883 16.67 26.18 -21.37
CA ARG A 883 17.34 24.95 -20.90
C ARG A 883 18.02 25.12 -19.53
N LEU A 884 17.68 26.13 -18.74
CA LEU A 884 18.26 26.29 -17.41
C LEU A 884 17.82 25.14 -16.46
N ARG A 885 18.75 24.18 -16.37
CA ARG A 885 19.01 23.15 -15.35
C ARG A 885 18.07 21.94 -15.34
N GLU A 886 18.52 20.92 -16.08
CA GLU A 886 18.05 19.53 -16.09
C GLU A 886 18.18 18.86 -14.71
N HIS A 887 17.18 18.98 -13.84
CA HIS A 887 17.09 18.08 -12.68
C HIS A 887 15.87 17.16 -12.66
N SER A 888 14.91 17.31 -13.59
CA SER A 888 13.82 16.34 -13.71
C SER A 888 13.07 16.45 -15.05
N GLY A 889 13.59 15.80 -16.09
CA GLY A 889 12.84 15.51 -17.32
C GLY A 889 12.56 16.70 -18.25
N SER A 890 12.65 16.48 -19.55
CA SER A 890 12.32 17.43 -20.61
C SER A 890 10.84 17.83 -20.53
N VAL A 891 10.51 18.97 -19.93
CA VAL A 891 9.21 19.61 -20.16
C VAL A 891 9.40 20.63 -21.28
N LEU A 892 9.02 20.24 -22.50
CA LEU A 892 8.95 21.15 -23.65
C LEU A 892 7.73 22.06 -23.49
N LEU A 893 7.93 23.37 -23.64
CA LEU A 893 6.83 24.31 -23.88
C LEU A 893 6.49 24.25 -25.37
N GLY A 894 5.24 23.91 -25.69
CA GLY A 894 4.66 24.06 -27.02
C GLY A 894 4.02 25.44 -27.19
N TYR A 895 4.04 25.95 -28.41
CA TYR A 895 3.46 27.24 -28.77
C TYR A 895 2.60 27.09 -30.03
N ALA A 896 1.35 27.53 -29.95
CA ALA A 896 0.39 27.54 -31.04
C ALA A 896 -0.03 29.00 -31.32
N PRO A 897 0.66 29.71 -32.23
CA PRO A 897 0.45 31.14 -32.46
C PRO A 897 -0.94 31.48 -33.02
N HIS A 898 -1.59 30.52 -33.69
CA HIS A 898 -2.90 30.67 -34.32
C HIS A 898 -4.00 29.91 -33.57
N GLY A 899 -3.75 29.51 -32.32
CA GLY A 899 -4.63 28.65 -31.55
C GLY A 899 -4.71 27.22 -32.07
N VAL A 900 -5.76 26.50 -31.65
CA VAL A 900 -5.97 25.07 -31.95
C VAL A 900 -7.00 24.84 -33.07
N GLY A 901 -7.58 25.90 -33.63
CA GLY A 901 -8.54 25.83 -34.74
C GLY A 901 -9.97 25.42 -34.35
N PHE A 902 -10.24 25.17 -33.06
CA PHE A 902 -11.57 24.89 -32.53
C PHE A 902 -11.70 25.40 -31.08
N SER A 903 -12.92 25.64 -30.62
CA SER A 903 -13.14 26.05 -29.25
C SER A 903 -12.87 24.90 -28.29
N MET A 904 -11.91 25.07 -27.38
CA MET A 904 -11.51 24.02 -26.43
C MET A 904 -11.81 24.45 -25.00
N PRO A 905 -12.57 23.68 -24.21
CA PRO A 905 -12.68 23.93 -22.78
C PRO A 905 -11.33 23.59 -22.13
N VAL A 906 -10.77 24.57 -21.44
CA VAL A 906 -9.50 24.43 -20.72
C VAL A 906 -9.72 24.74 -19.26
N ARG A 907 -9.14 23.92 -18.40
CA ARG A 907 -9.16 24.10 -16.95
C ARG A 907 -7.83 24.71 -16.51
N ASN A 908 -7.86 25.85 -15.82
CA ASN A 908 -6.66 26.43 -15.22
C ASN A 908 -6.21 25.61 -13.99
N ASN A 909 -5.02 25.92 -13.47
CA ASN A 909 -4.40 25.24 -12.32
C ASN A 909 -5.31 25.20 -11.06
N PHE A 910 -6.31 26.08 -10.97
CA PHE A 910 -7.22 26.21 -9.84
C PHE A 910 -8.59 25.58 -10.08
N GLY A 911 -8.77 24.90 -11.21
CA GLY A 911 -9.99 24.17 -11.50
C GLY A 911 -11.09 25.00 -12.16
N HIS A 912 -10.82 26.26 -12.52
CA HIS A 912 -11.75 27.08 -13.30
C HIS A 912 -11.65 26.70 -14.77
N SER A 913 -12.80 26.41 -15.36
CA SER A 913 -12.90 26.04 -16.77
C SER A 913 -13.29 27.25 -17.61
N GLN A 914 -12.59 27.47 -18.71
CA GLN A 914 -12.88 28.51 -19.69
C GLN A 914 -12.81 27.94 -21.10
N ALA A 915 -13.66 28.44 -21.99
CA ALA A 915 -13.58 28.10 -23.41
C ALA A 915 -12.54 28.98 -24.08
N LEU A 916 -11.51 28.36 -24.70
CA LEU A 916 -10.57 29.06 -25.57
C LEU A 916 -11.20 29.26 -26.95
N ALA A 917 -10.96 30.42 -27.56
CA ALA A 917 -11.36 30.67 -28.93
C ALA A 917 -10.47 29.87 -29.91
N PRO A 918 -10.99 29.49 -31.10
CA PRO A 918 -10.25 28.72 -32.10
C PRO A 918 -8.90 29.32 -32.49
N ASP A 919 -8.85 30.65 -32.61
CA ASP A 919 -7.74 31.47 -33.08
C ASP A 919 -6.87 32.04 -31.94
N GLN A 920 -7.20 31.70 -30.69
CA GLN A 920 -6.53 32.22 -29.51
C GLN A 920 -5.10 31.66 -29.40
N PRO A 921 -4.04 32.49 -29.35
CA PRO A 921 -2.68 32.00 -29.18
C PRO A 921 -2.50 31.25 -27.84
N ILE A 922 -1.87 30.08 -27.89
CA ILE A 922 -1.70 29.21 -26.72
C ILE A 922 -0.23 28.87 -26.50
N LEU A 923 0.20 28.93 -25.25
CA LEU A 923 1.43 28.33 -24.76
C LEU A 923 1.05 27.15 -23.86
N TYR A 924 1.66 25.98 -24.03
CA TYR A 924 1.32 24.80 -23.23
C TYR A 924 2.57 24.05 -22.80
N SER A 925 2.56 23.46 -21.60
CA SER A 925 3.66 22.59 -21.14
C SER A 925 3.38 21.13 -21.48
N GLN A 926 4.42 20.36 -21.84
CA GLN A 926 4.30 18.95 -22.24
C GLN A 926 3.48 18.13 -21.25
N GLY A 927 2.32 17.70 -21.73
CA GLY A 927 1.35 16.76 -21.22
C GLY A 927 0.47 16.41 -22.41
N SER A 928 -0.06 15.20 -22.50
CA SER A 928 -0.93 14.84 -23.63
C SER A 928 -2.10 15.83 -23.70
N LEU A 929 -2.14 16.66 -24.75
CA LEU A 929 -3.37 17.31 -25.18
C LEU A 929 -4.26 16.19 -25.73
N SER A 930 -4.84 15.38 -24.86
CA SER A 930 -5.85 14.43 -25.27
C SER A 930 -7.07 15.27 -25.65
N PRO A 931 -7.55 15.24 -26.91
CA PRO A 931 -8.89 15.72 -27.17
C PRO A 931 -9.83 14.94 -26.25
N LEU A 932 -10.51 15.64 -25.35
CA LEU A 932 -11.56 15.04 -24.55
C LEU A 932 -12.55 14.41 -25.52
N GLN A 933 -12.88 13.13 -25.32
CA GLN A 933 -14.17 12.62 -25.79
C GLN A 933 -15.24 13.42 -25.03
N LEU A 934 -15.67 14.53 -25.63
CA LEU A 934 -16.71 15.42 -25.12
C LEU A 934 -18.03 14.65 -25.14
N GLY A 935 -18.27 13.82 -24.14
CA GLY A 935 -19.60 13.27 -23.87
C GLY A 935 -20.60 14.39 -23.55
N GLU A 936 -21.89 14.06 -23.61
CA GLU A 936 -23.04 14.96 -23.40
C GLU A 936 -22.97 15.83 -22.12
N TRP A 937 -22.16 15.46 -21.13
CA TRP A 937 -21.94 16.22 -19.90
C TRP A 937 -21.31 17.61 -20.15
N ALA A 938 -20.38 17.72 -21.10
CA ALA A 938 -19.73 18.99 -21.46
C ALA A 938 -20.64 19.92 -22.29
N GLN A 939 -21.67 19.37 -22.95
CA GLN A 939 -22.69 20.17 -23.63
C GLN A 939 -23.74 20.76 -22.65
N LYS A 940 -23.93 20.15 -21.48
CA LYS A 940 -24.93 20.62 -20.48
C LYS A 940 -24.41 21.71 -19.55
N GLN A 941 -23.10 21.80 -19.32
CA GLN A 941 -22.51 22.97 -18.66
C GLN A 941 -22.53 24.14 -19.64
N LYS A 942 -23.42 25.12 -19.41
CA LYS A 942 -23.35 26.43 -20.09
C LYS A 942 -22.03 27.10 -19.69
N TRP A 943 -20.96 26.79 -20.42
CA TRP A 943 -19.70 27.50 -20.29
C TRP A 943 -19.99 28.96 -20.56
N LYS A 944 -19.70 29.84 -19.59
CA LYS A 944 -19.62 31.27 -19.88
C LYS A 944 -18.47 31.40 -20.87
N SER A 945 -18.79 31.60 -22.15
CA SER A 945 -17.78 31.96 -23.14
C SER A 945 -17.09 33.21 -22.59
N SER A 946 -15.81 33.08 -22.21
CA SER A 946 -15.00 34.26 -21.99
C SER A 946 -14.99 35.05 -23.31
N PRO A 947 -15.10 36.38 -23.30
CA PRO A 947 -14.95 37.16 -24.51
C PRO A 947 -13.64 36.77 -25.21
N VAL A 948 -13.69 36.61 -26.54
CA VAL A 948 -12.49 36.34 -27.34
C VAL A 948 -11.56 37.53 -27.16
N GLU A 949 -10.42 37.32 -26.53
CA GLU A 949 -9.37 38.32 -26.33
C GLU A 949 -8.19 37.91 -27.22
N PRO A 950 -8.22 38.17 -28.55
CA PRO A 950 -7.20 37.67 -29.49
C PRO A 950 -5.76 38.13 -29.15
N ASN A 951 -5.68 39.09 -28.25
CA ASN A 951 -4.51 39.78 -27.77
C ASN A 951 -3.85 39.11 -26.55
N ARG A 952 -4.50 38.07 -25.99
CA ARG A 952 -4.04 37.32 -24.81
C ARG A 952 -3.37 36.02 -25.22
N ILE A 953 -2.33 35.61 -24.51
CA ILE A 953 -1.81 34.24 -24.62
C ILE A 953 -2.33 33.45 -23.44
N TRP A 954 -2.86 32.27 -23.69
CA TRP A 954 -3.28 31.35 -22.65
C TRP A 954 -2.18 30.35 -22.35
N PHE A 955 -1.81 30.22 -21.07
CA PHE A 955 -0.91 29.18 -20.62
C PHE A 955 -1.67 27.96 -20.09
N ILE A 956 -1.45 26.79 -20.70
CA ILE A 956 -2.03 25.52 -20.29
C ILE A 956 -0.94 24.67 -19.64
N ASN A 957 -1.03 24.47 -18.33
CA ASN A 957 -0.14 23.56 -17.62
C ASN A 957 -0.63 22.12 -17.81
N GLY A 958 0.18 21.27 -18.45
CA GLY A 958 -0.15 19.89 -18.84
C GLY A 958 -0.60 18.98 -17.69
N SER A 959 -0.21 19.27 -16.44
CA SER A 959 -0.68 18.52 -15.25
C SER A 959 -2.15 18.76 -14.90
N THR A 960 -2.80 19.73 -15.54
CA THR A 960 -4.17 20.19 -15.26
C THR A 960 -5.20 19.70 -16.27
N ILE A 961 -4.73 18.97 -17.29
CA ILE A 961 -5.59 18.28 -18.25
C ILE A 961 -6.02 16.97 -17.58
N LEU A 962 -7.05 17.01 -16.73
CA LEU A 962 -7.72 15.79 -16.30
C LEU A 962 -9.24 15.92 -16.30
N GLY A 963 -9.80 15.00 -17.07
CA GLY A 963 -11.18 14.54 -17.08
C GLY A 963 -11.27 13.25 -17.88
N LEU A 964 -10.32 12.33 -17.72
CA LEU A 964 -10.48 10.93 -18.13
C LEU A 964 -10.12 10.08 -16.92
N GLY A 965 -11.06 9.23 -16.49
CA GLY A 965 -10.72 8.03 -15.73
C GLY A 965 -9.77 7.17 -16.56
N GLU A 966 -8.97 6.36 -15.87
CA GLU A 966 -7.77 5.67 -16.35
C GLU A 966 -7.98 4.58 -17.44
N ASP A 967 -9.08 4.59 -18.20
CA ASP A 967 -9.46 3.49 -19.13
C ASP A 967 -9.32 3.82 -20.63
N VAL A 968 -8.24 4.46 -21.10
CA VAL A 968 -8.04 4.61 -22.56
C VAL A 968 -6.63 4.20 -22.99
N GLY A 969 -6.55 2.98 -23.50
CA GLY A 969 -5.39 2.42 -24.18
C GLY A 969 -4.99 3.21 -25.44
N PHE A 970 -3.69 3.20 -25.69
CA PHE A 970 -3.01 3.73 -26.86
C PHE A 970 -3.71 3.34 -28.18
N TRP A 971 -4.16 4.33 -28.95
CA TRP A 971 -4.53 4.12 -30.36
C TRP A 971 -3.37 4.51 -31.28
N GLY A 972 -2.68 3.49 -31.78
CA GLY A 972 -1.96 3.56 -33.04
C GLY A 972 -2.74 2.83 -34.13
N ARG A 973 -3.65 3.50 -34.83
CA ARG A 973 -4.14 3.07 -36.16
C ARG A 973 -4.47 4.28 -37.03
N ASN A 974 -4.06 4.17 -38.30
CA ASN A 974 -4.16 5.15 -39.38
C ASN A 974 -5.55 5.78 -39.52
N PRO A 975 -5.65 7.06 -39.94
CA PRO A 975 -6.94 7.66 -40.28
C PRO A 975 -7.54 6.97 -41.52
N PRO A 976 -8.86 6.76 -41.57
CA PRO A 976 -9.54 6.37 -42.80
C PRO A 976 -9.46 7.54 -43.79
N ALA A 977 -9.04 7.23 -45.02
CA ALA A 977 -9.20 8.10 -46.16
C ALA A 977 -10.68 8.18 -46.59
N SER A 978 -11.05 9.29 -47.24
CA SER A 978 -12.35 9.67 -47.83
C SER A 978 -13.47 9.98 -46.81
N ASP A 979 -14.21 11.08 -46.91
CA ASP A 979 -14.79 11.75 -48.10
C ASP A 979 -15.20 13.22 -47.78
N PRO A 980 -15.64 14.04 -48.75
CA PRO A 980 -15.08 15.36 -49.15
C PRO A 980 -15.32 16.57 -48.23
#